data_AF-A0A3C0EPQ8-F1
#
_entry.id   AF-A0A3C0EPQ8-F1
#
_cell.length_a   1.000
_cell.length_b   1.000
_cell.length_c   1.000
_cell.angle_alpha   90.00
_cell.angle_beta   90.00
_cell.angle_gamma   90.00
#
_symmetry.space_group_name_H-M   'P 1'
#
loop_
_entity.id
_entity.type
_entity.pdbx_description
1 polymer ?
#
loop_
_entity_poly.entity_id
_entity_poly.type
_entity_poly.pdbx_seq_one_letter_code
_entity_poly.pdbx_strand_id
1 'polypeptide(L)'
;MTSTTATTSWKTAASAPWQRWSTWLWLALLGGLFILLFRNFLVRMFLIATDRWEGDWSHAIVIPFIAGYYIYQHRFDLLKRQRQIWWPGLVVMFLGIFSYSWWIYPGRNDMFQGYSMIIALFGMVLFLFGLKRMLILWFPVIYLTLAVKVSDRIWEQIAWKLQLIAAKSASLALDFVGAFMNLDASVEGSTIKISFMRDAVWVTESLNVAEACSGLRMLAAFVALGVAVAFLADRSWWQRMVMVCLTVPIAVMVNVGRVTALGLLQTVNKQWAAGDVHTFVGMLMLIPALLSFLLIGWILDRIMIRNEELDYAAGAKKAAFEFEPAPRVDPWPLGLSVLAGCLLAGLVGLSYGLFFACFRPALIGGVDNRPMVIGLFVIVVFVIVLGIVFLRRQLNRAAAPLRHQAAQAICCGVLLCAVSGLTFIVGSTKAVLIKKPVQMRLPMVSIPQQLGKWEMINDERLSDEVLEELRTKFYISRQYRDTTMTLSDPGSTIRFHVAYYTGTPDTVPHVPERCFVAAGLTPRGKEIVTLQMNKLLYTQTADGSFTAKSKLSLTPVRVPQLDIPATMFSYGSKNATSPDANVIYFFAANGKFLPTPDHVRFHGFSLTDEYSYYCKIEVGVNLVGDKDLAQQRVNDFLSDFLPQVMACLPDWVDVSQGRWPEDKGSAP
;
A
#
# COMPACT_ATOMS: atom_id res chain seq x y z
N MET A 1 -44.15 -16.12 -57.21
CA MET A 1 -42.82 -16.29 -56.56
C MET A 1 -42.54 -15.05 -55.74
N THR A 2 -42.47 -15.24 -54.44
CA THR A 2 -42.47 -14.25 -53.37
C THR A 2 -41.05 -13.80 -53.03
N SER A 3 -40.76 -12.51 -53.10
CA SER A 3 -39.61 -11.89 -52.41
C SER A 3 -40.10 -11.13 -51.19
N THR A 4 -40.43 -11.86 -50.13
CA THR A 4 -40.69 -11.28 -48.82
C THR A 4 -39.38 -10.74 -48.26
N THR A 5 -39.22 -9.42 -48.37
CA THR A 5 -38.18 -8.63 -47.74
C THR A 5 -38.31 -8.81 -46.23
N ALA A 6 -37.43 -9.62 -45.63
CA ALA A 6 -37.34 -9.80 -44.19
C ALA A 6 -36.81 -8.52 -43.53
N THR A 7 -37.71 -7.56 -43.32
CA THR A 7 -37.54 -6.43 -42.41
C THR A 7 -37.76 -6.93 -40.98
N THR A 8 -36.87 -7.78 -40.47
CA THR A 8 -36.91 -8.16 -39.05
C THR A 8 -36.34 -7.02 -38.23
N SER A 9 -37.26 -6.21 -37.72
CA SER A 9 -37.06 -5.02 -36.92
C SER A 9 -36.16 -5.26 -35.69
N TRP A 10 -35.27 -4.30 -35.44
CA TRP A 10 -34.61 -4.03 -34.16
C TRP A 10 -35.59 -3.84 -32.98
N LYS A 11 -36.92 -3.79 -33.21
CA LYS A 11 -37.95 -3.72 -32.17
C LYS A 11 -38.12 -5.01 -31.35
N THR A 12 -37.54 -6.15 -31.75
CA THR A 12 -37.44 -7.35 -30.89
C THR A 12 -36.26 -7.31 -29.91
N ALA A 13 -35.53 -6.19 -29.83
CA ALA A 13 -34.53 -5.92 -28.77
C ALA A 13 -35.15 -5.67 -27.38
N ALA A 14 -36.44 -5.95 -27.19
CA ALA A 14 -37.17 -5.83 -25.91
C ALA A 14 -36.85 -6.93 -24.89
N SER A 15 -35.90 -7.83 -25.17
CA SER A 15 -35.57 -8.97 -24.30
C SER A 15 -34.09 -9.08 -23.95
N ALA A 16 -33.33 -7.99 -24.14
CA ALA A 16 -31.95 -7.90 -23.70
C ALA A 16 -31.83 -8.29 -22.20
N PRO A 17 -30.91 -9.19 -21.79
CA PRO A 17 -30.83 -9.67 -20.40
C PRO A 17 -30.61 -8.57 -19.36
N TRP A 18 -30.02 -7.43 -19.73
CA TRP A 18 -29.83 -6.25 -18.88
C TRP A 18 -31.07 -5.35 -18.78
N GLN A 19 -32.13 -5.62 -19.53
CA GLN A 19 -33.44 -4.98 -19.32
C GLN A 19 -34.29 -5.74 -18.29
N ARG A 20 -33.85 -6.94 -17.85
CA ARG A 20 -34.57 -7.76 -16.88
C ARG A 20 -34.21 -7.35 -15.45
N TRP A 21 -35.23 -6.99 -14.66
CA TRP A 21 -35.10 -6.65 -13.24
C TRP A 21 -34.40 -7.74 -12.41
N SER A 22 -34.68 -9.02 -12.69
CA SER A 22 -34.06 -10.15 -11.99
C SER A 22 -32.54 -10.22 -12.16
N THR A 23 -32.01 -9.79 -13.30
CA THR A 23 -30.56 -9.73 -13.52
C THR A 23 -29.92 -8.69 -12.60
N TRP A 24 -30.52 -7.51 -12.50
CA TRP A 24 -30.03 -6.44 -11.62
C TRP A 24 -30.14 -6.81 -10.15
N LEU A 25 -31.21 -7.52 -9.74
CA LEU A 25 -31.35 -8.03 -8.38
C LEU A 25 -30.21 -9.00 -8.02
N TRP A 26 -29.88 -9.96 -8.90
CA TRP A 26 -28.75 -10.87 -8.67
C TRP A 26 -27.40 -10.15 -8.64
N LEU A 27 -27.20 -9.16 -9.51
CA LEU A 27 -25.98 -8.35 -9.51
C LEU A 27 -25.85 -7.52 -8.22
N ALA A 28 -26.93 -6.88 -7.79
CA ALA A 28 -26.97 -6.10 -6.56
C ALA A 28 -26.77 -6.99 -5.33
N LEU A 29 -27.39 -8.16 -5.27
CA LEU A 29 -27.26 -9.10 -4.15
C LEU A 29 -25.84 -9.67 -4.06
N LEU A 30 -25.31 -10.25 -5.16
CA LEU A 30 -23.97 -10.83 -5.15
C LEU A 30 -22.89 -9.76 -5.00
N GLY A 31 -23.03 -8.62 -5.68
CA GLY A 31 -22.14 -7.48 -5.55
C GLY A 31 -22.16 -6.89 -4.13
N GLY A 32 -23.34 -6.71 -3.55
CA GLY A 32 -23.51 -6.24 -2.18
C GLY A 32 -22.91 -7.17 -1.14
N LEU A 33 -23.13 -8.49 -1.26
CA LEU A 33 -22.52 -9.49 -0.38
C LEU A 33 -20.99 -9.54 -0.53
N PHE A 34 -20.47 -9.41 -1.75
CA PHE A 34 -19.04 -9.35 -2.02
C PHE A 34 -18.42 -8.10 -1.38
N ILE A 35 -19.02 -6.92 -1.58
CA ILE A 35 -18.60 -5.67 -0.94
C ILE A 35 -18.67 -5.80 0.59
N LEU A 36 -19.73 -6.41 1.13
CA LEU A 36 -19.90 -6.60 2.57
C LEU A 36 -18.82 -7.51 3.18
N LEU A 37 -18.42 -8.56 2.45
CA LEU A 37 -17.34 -9.47 2.85
C LEU A 37 -15.98 -8.75 2.93
N PHE A 38 -15.68 -7.94 1.92
CA PHE A 38 -14.39 -7.22 1.81
C PHE A 38 -14.44 -5.76 2.31
N ARG A 39 -15.51 -5.38 3.04
CA ARG A 39 -15.79 -3.98 3.43
C ARG A 39 -14.63 -3.30 4.14
N ASN A 40 -13.94 -4.00 5.04
CA ASN A 40 -12.85 -3.43 5.83
C ASN A 40 -11.65 -3.07 4.95
N PHE A 41 -11.36 -3.93 3.97
CA PHE A 41 -10.31 -3.65 2.99
C PHE A 41 -10.70 -2.52 2.04
N LEU A 42 -11.93 -2.51 1.53
CA LEU A 42 -12.41 -1.44 0.65
C LEU A 42 -12.42 -0.07 1.33
N VAL A 43 -12.90 0.00 2.57
CA VAL A 43 -12.84 1.24 3.38
C VAL A 43 -11.39 1.67 3.60
N ARG A 44 -10.50 0.73 3.93
CA ARG A 44 -9.07 1.03 4.08
C ARG A 44 -8.46 1.57 2.79
N MET A 45 -8.71 0.95 1.64
CA MET A 45 -8.20 1.45 0.35
C MET A 45 -8.78 2.83 0.00
N PHE A 46 -10.04 3.09 0.36
CA PHE A 46 -10.64 4.41 0.19
C PHE A 46 -9.98 5.46 1.08
N LEU A 47 -9.72 5.14 2.36
CA LEU A 47 -9.01 6.02 3.29
C LEU A 47 -7.59 6.31 2.78
N ILE A 48 -6.88 5.30 2.30
CA ILE A 48 -5.56 5.43 1.67
C ILE A 48 -5.60 6.34 0.45
N ALA A 49 -6.52 6.10 -0.48
CA ALA A 49 -6.59 6.88 -1.71
C ALA A 49 -7.06 8.32 -1.49
N THR A 50 -7.66 8.63 -0.34
CA THR A 50 -8.11 9.98 0.05
C THR A 50 -7.21 10.64 1.10
N ASP A 51 -6.25 9.91 1.67
CA ASP A 51 -5.30 10.47 2.63
C ASP A 51 -4.29 11.35 1.89
N ARG A 52 -4.06 12.54 2.44
CA ARG A 52 -3.13 13.52 1.88
C ARG A 52 -1.70 13.00 1.83
N TRP A 53 -1.35 12.09 2.74
CA TRP A 53 -0.01 11.51 2.83
C TRP A 53 0.21 10.31 1.91
N GLU A 54 -0.87 9.77 1.34
CA GLU A 54 -0.84 8.59 0.47
C GLU A 54 -1.26 8.91 -0.97
N GLY A 55 -1.02 10.16 -1.40
CA GLY A 55 -1.40 10.68 -2.72
C GLY A 55 -0.95 9.81 -3.91
N ASP A 56 0.07 8.96 -3.74
CA ASP A 56 0.53 7.95 -4.71
C ASP A 56 -0.57 6.98 -5.17
N TRP A 57 -1.55 6.72 -4.30
CA TRP A 57 -2.60 5.73 -4.53
C TRP A 57 -3.96 6.37 -4.85
N SER A 58 -4.02 7.69 -5.03
CA SER A 58 -5.26 8.44 -5.35
C SER A 58 -5.97 7.92 -6.62
N HIS A 59 -5.20 7.48 -7.62
CA HIS A 59 -5.72 6.90 -8.86
C HIS A 59 -6.55 5.62 -8.67
N ALA A 60 -6.38 4.91 -7.53
CA ALA A 60 -7.11 3.68 -7.22
C ALA A 60 -8.63 3.86 -7.24
N ILE A 61 -9.14 5.06 -6.94
CA ILE A 61 -10.57 5.37 -6.96
C ILE A 61 -11.14 5.27 -8.39
N VAL A 62 -10.36 5.66 -9.41
CA VAL A 62 -10.82 5.73 -10.80
C VAL A 62 -10.83 4.35 -11.48
N ILE A 63 -9.99 3.43 -11.01
CA ILE A 63 -9.78 2.11 -11.64
C ILE A 63 -11.07 1.27 -11.77
N PRO A 64 -11.92 1.13 -10.73
CA PRO A 64 -13.19 0.42 -10.85
C PRO A 64 -14.12 1.00 -11.93
N PHE A 65 -14.09 2.32 -12.14
CA PHE A 65 -14.89 2.97 -13.18
C PHE A 65 -14.38 2.64 -14.58
N ILE A 66 -13.06 2.61 -14.78
CA ILE A 66 -12.43 2.20 -16.05
C ILE A 66 -12.77 0.74 -16.34
N ALA A 67 -12.68 -0.15 -15.34
CA ALA A 67 -13.07 -1.55 -15.49
C ALA A 67 -14.56 -1.70 -15.88
N GLY A 68 -15.44 -0.93 -15.24
CA GLY A 68 -16.86 -0.88 -15.58
C GLY A 68 -17.11 -0.37 -17.01
N TYR A 69 -16.39 0.67 -17.42
CA TYR A 69 -16.47 1.22 -18.77
C TYR A 69 -16.01 0.22 -19.84
N TYR A 70 -14.95 -0.54 -19.57
CA TYR A 70 -14.50 -1.63 -20.45
C TYR A 70 -15.58 -2.70 -20.65
N ILE A 71 -16.24 -3.11 -19.56
CA ILE A 71 -17.37 -4.06 -19.61
C ILE A 71 -18.53 -3.48 -20.43
N TYR A 72 -18.81 -2.18 -20.25
CA TYR A 72 -19.85 -1.50 -21.02
C TYR A 72 -19.53 -1.48 -22.53
N GLN A 73 -18.29 -1.18 -22.93
CA GLN A 73 -17.88 -1.22 -24.34
C GLN A 73 -18.09 -2.63 -24.95
N HIS A 74 -17.69 -3.68 -24.23
CA HIS A 74 -17.73 -5.06 -24.73
C HIS A 74 -19.05 -5.80 -24.45
N ARG A 75 -20.11 -5.09 -24.04
CA ARG A 75 -21.39 -5.69 -23.64
C ARG A 75 -21.99 -6.58 -24.73
N PHE A 76 -21.91 -6.17 -26.00
CA PHE A 76 -22.47 -6.94 -27.11
C PHE A 76 -21.70 -8.23 -27.38
N ASP A 77 -20.38 -8.23 -27.25
CA ASP A 77 -19.58 -9.44 -27.42
C ASP A 77 -19.74 -10.43 -26.27
N LEU A 78 -19.98 -9.91 -25.06
CA LEU A 78 -20.36 -10.74 -23.90
C LEU A 78 -21.70 -11.45 -24.11
N LEU A 79 -22.63 -10.83 -24.84
CA LEU A 79 -23.95 -11.39 -25.13
C LEU A 79 -23.91 -12.41 -26.25
N LYS A 80 -23.04 -12.23 -27.25
CA LYS A 80 -22.79 -13.22 -28.32
C LYS A 80 -22.28 -14.55 -27.74
N ARG A 81 -21.56 -14.50 -26.61
CA ARG A 81 -21.00 -15.69 -25.95
C ARG A 81 -21.98 -16.24 -24.92
N GLN A 82 -22.39 -17.50 -25.09
CA GLN A 82 -23.25 -18.19 -24.13
C GLN A 82 -22.59 -18.26 -22.74
N ARG A 83 -23.41 -18.07 -21.70
CA ARG A 83 -23.00 -18.24 -20.31
C ARG A 83 -22.76 -19.73 -20.04
N GLN A 84 -21.64 -20.08 -19.41
CA GLN A 84 -21.34 -21.45 -19.02
C GLN A 84 -20.87 -21.47 -17.57
N ILE A 85 -21.30 -22.47 -16.80
CA ILE A 85 -20.81 -22.63 -15.43
C ILE A 85 -19.49 -23.39 -15.47
N TRP A 86 -18.49 -22.90 -14.74
CA TRP A 86 -17.19 -23.55 -14.66
C TRP A 86 -16.81 -23.81 -13.21
N TRP A 87 -17.07 -25.04 -12.75
CA TRP A 87 -16.87 -25.47 -11.36
C TRP A 87 -15.49 -25.18 -10.77
N PRO A 88 -14.36 -25.30 -11.49
CA PRO A 88 -13.06 -24.94 -10.91
C PRO A 88 -12.95 -23.45 -10.51
N GLY A 89 -13.80 -22.57 -11.05
CA GLY A 89 -13.89 -21.18 -10.60
C GLY A 89 -14.30 -21.05 -9.13
N LEU A 90 -15.08 -22.00 -8.62
CA LEU A 90 -15.48 -22.06 -7.22
C LEU A 90 -14.28 -22.34 -6.30
N VAL A 91 -13.33 -23.18 -6.75
CA VAL A 91 -12.08 -23.44 -6.03
C VAL A 91 -11.22 -22.19 -5.98
N VAL A 92 -11.11 -21.45 -7.09
CA VAL A 92 -10.39 -20.17 -7.15
C VAL A 92 -11.05 -19.12 -6.25
N MET A 93 -12.38 -19.10 -6.19
CA MET A 93 -13.14 -18.21 -5.31
C MET A 93 -12.83 -18.50 -3.83
N PHE A 94 -12.87 -19.78 -3.43
CA PHE A 94 -12.48 -20.19 -2.08
C PHE A 94 -11.03 -19.82 -1.77
N LEU A 95 -10.09 -20.10 -2.68
CA LEU A 95 -8.69 -19.75 -2.51
C LEU A 95 -8.50 -18.25 -2.23
N GLY A 96 -9.23 -17.39 -2.96
CA GLY A 96 -9.25 -15.95 -2.69
C GLY A 96 -9.79 -15.60 -1.31
N ILE A 97 -10.94 -16.15 -0.91
CA ILE A 97 -11.56 -15.88 0.41
C ILE A 97 -10.64 -16.34 1.56
N PHE A 98 -10.05 -17.53 1.48
CA PHE A 98 -9.17 -18.05 2.53
C PHE A 98 -7.82 -17.35 2.55
N SER A 99 -7.29 -17.01 1.38
CA SER A 99 -6.07 -16.20 1.28
C SER A 99 -6.30 -14.82 1.92
N TYR A 100 -7.48 -14.22 1.73
CA TYR A 100 -7.83 -12.95 2.39
C TYR A 100 -7.82 -13.08 3.92
N SER A 101 -8.47 -14.11 4.46
CA SER A 101 -8.45 -14.39 5.91
C SER A 101 -7.03 -14.61 6.44
N TRP A 102 -6.16 -15.29 5.69
CA TRP A 102 -4.75 -15.49 6.06
C TRP A 102 -3.98 -14.18 6.15
N TRP A 103 -4.20 -13.27 5.20
CA TRP A 103 -3.49 -11.99 5.15
C TRP A 103 -4.03 -10.95 6.14
N ILE A 104 -5.22 -11.16 6.69
CA ILE A 104 -5.67 -10.51 7.94
C ILE A 104 -4.83 -11.02 9.11
N TYR A 105 -4.78 -12.33 9.32
CA TYR A 105 -3.92 -12.97 10.32
C TYR A 105 -3.66 -14.43 9.95
N PRO A 106 -2.42 -14.93 10.01
CA PRO A 106 -1.21 -14.32 10.59
C PRO A 106 -0.42 -13.39 9.66
N GLY A 107 -0.74 -13.32 8.36
CA GLY A 107 0.10 -12.67 7.35
C GLY A 107 0.29 -11.16 7.49
N ARG A 108 -0.67 -10.43 8.08
CA ARG A 108 -0.62 -8.98 8.35
C ARG A 108 -0.09 -8.15 7.16
N ASN A 109 -0.72 -8.30 5.99
CA ASN A 109 -0.29 -7.61 4.77
C ASN A 109 -1.47 -7.19 3.88
N ASP A 110 -1.68 -5.88 3.78
CA ASP A 110 -2.79 -5.29 3.04
C ASP A 110 -2.71 -5.47 1.52
N MET A 111 -1.50 -5.45 0.95
CA MET A 111 -1.31 -5.67 -0.49
C MET A 111 -1.85 -7.05 -0.90
N PHE A 112 -1.47 -8.08 -0.15
CA PHE A 112 -1.94 -9.43 -0.45
C PHE A 112 -3.42 -9.62 -0.11
N GLN A 113 -3.98 -8.93 0.90
CA GLN A 113 -5.43 -8.91 1.10
C GLN A 113 -6.17 -8.41 -0.14
N GLY A 114 -5.68 -7.34 -0.78
CA GLY A 114 -6.26 -6.80 -2.01
C GLY A 114 -6.21 -7.79 -3.18
N TYR A 115 -5.06 -8.44 -3.38
CA TYR A 115 -4.94 -9.48 -4.40
C TYR A 115 -5.83 -10.69 -4.12
N SER A 116 -5.99 -11.10 -2.86
CA SER A 116 -6.92 -12.16 -2.48
C SER A 116 -8.37 -11.83 -2.81
N MET A 117 -8.81 -10.59 -2.59
CA MET A 117 -10.13 -10.11 -3.02
C MET A 117 -10.30 -10.24 -4.54
N ILE A 118 -9.30 -9.82 -5.32
CA ILE A 118 -9.35 -9.90 -6.79
C ILE A 118 -9.36 -11.35 -7.28
N ILE A 119 -8.60 -12.25 -6.64
CA ILE A 119 -8.64 -13.69 -6.91
C ILE A 119 -10.04 -14.26 -6.60
N ALA A 120 -10.67 -13.83 -5.50
CA ALA A 120 -12.03 -14.23 -5.16
C ALA A 120 -13.04 -13.76 -6.22
N LEU A 121 -12.92 -12.51 -6.68
CA LEU A 121 -13.74 -11.94 -7.76
C LEU A 121 -13.52 -12.70 -9.07
N PHE A 122 -12.26 -12.97 -9.43
CA PHE A 122 -11.89 -13.74 -10.61
C PHE A 122 -12.54 -15.14 -10.58
N GLY A 123 -12.43 -15.84 -9.45
CA GLY A 123 -13.06 -17.15 -9.26
C GLY A 123 -14.59 -17.10 -9.37
N MET A 124 -15.23 -16.10 -8.75
CA MET A 124 -16.68 -15.89 -8.83
C MET A 124 -17.14 -15.63 -10.27
N VAL A 125 -16.49 -14.70 -10.98
CA VAL A 125 -16.81 -14.39 -12.39
C VAL A 125 -16.61 -15.62 -13.26
N LEU A 126 -15.51 -16.34 -13.06
CA LEU A 126 -15.18 -17.53 -13.83
C LEU A 126 -16.17 -18.68 -13.56
N PHE A 127 -16.63 -18.86 -12.32
CA PHE A 127 -17.66 -19.83 -11.97
C PHE A 127 -19.01 -19.51 -12.62
N LEU A 128 -19.45 -18.25 -12.55
CA LEU A 128 -20.77 -17.82 -13.03
C LEU A 128 -20.86 -17.68 -14.56
N PHE A 129 -19.77 -17.26 -15.21
CA PHE A 129 -19.76 -16.90 -16.62
C PHE A 129 -18.93 -17.84 -17.51
N GLY A 130 -17.99 -18.59 -16.93
CA GLY A 130 -17.17 -19.59 -17.62
C GLY A 130 -16.07 -18.98 -18.46
N LEU A 131 -15.20 -19.84 -19.00
CA LEU A 131 -13.99 -19.44 -19.74
C LEU A 131 -14.28 -18.55 -20.94
N LYS A 132 -15.35 -18.82 -21.70
CA LYS A 132 -15.68 -18.09 -22.93
C LYS A 132 -15.93 -16.60 -22.70
N ARG A 133 -16.66 -16.25 -21.64
CA ARG A 133 -16.90 -14.85 -21.24
C ARG A 133 -15.70 -14.30 -20.47
N MET A 134 -14.99 -15.14 -19.72
CA MET A 134 -13.77 -14.74 -19.01
C MET A 134 -12.68 -14.25 -19.96
N LEU A 135 -12.60 -14.77 -21.19
CA LEU A 135 -11.69 -14.25 -22.23
C LEU A 135 -11.91 -12.76 -22.57
N ILE A 136 -13.06 -12.18 -22.21
CA ILE A 136 -13.32 -10.74 -22.31
C ILE A 136 -13.18 -10.09 -20.93
N LEU A 137 -13.71 -10.72 -19.88
CA LEU A 137 -13.76 -10.16 -18.52
C LEU A 137 -12.44 -10.26 -17.73
N TRP A 138 -11.43 -10.98 -18.20
CA TRP A 138 -10.16 -11.10 -17.49
C TRP A 138 -9.48 -9.73 -17.35
N PHE A 139 -9.53 -8.89 -18.40
CA PHE A 139 -8.90 -7.57 -18.37
C PHE A 139 -9.50 -6.68 -17.26
N PRO A 140 -10.82 -6.39 -17.23
CA PRO A 140 -11.37 -5.52 -16.19
C PRO A 140 -11.19 -6.10 -14.79
N VAL A 141 -11.14 -7.42 -14.62
CA VAL A 141 -10.88 -8.05 -13.31
C VAL A 141 -9.41 -7.91 -12.90
N ILE A 142 -8.45 -8.20 -13.79
CA ILE A 142 -7.01 -8.07 -13.49
C ILE A 142 -6.61 -6.60 -13.38
N TYR A 143 -7.25 -5.70 -14.12
CA TYR A 143 -7.02 -4.26 -14.07
C TYR A 143 -7.28 -3.69 -12.66
N LEU A 144 -8.18 -4.30 -11.87
CA LEU A 144 -8.39 -3.94 -10.47
C LEU A 144 -7.14 -4.14 -9.59
N THR A 145 -6.15 -4.93 -10.01
CA THR A 145 -4.89 -5.08 -9.26
C THR A 145 -4.13 -3.77 -9.13
N LEU A 146 -4.31 -2.86 -10.09
CA LEU A 146 -3.73 -1.53 -10.07
C LEU A 146 -4.40 -0.61 -9.02
N ALA A 147 -5.57 -0.98 -8.48
CA ALA A 147 -6.21 -0.26 -7.37
C ALA A 147 -5.70 -0.70 -5.99
N VAL A 148 -4.86 -1.75 -5.92
CA VAL A 148 -4.32 -2.25 -4.67
C VAL A 148 -3.03 -1.51 -4.34
N LYS A 149 -2.96 -0.91 -3.15
CA LYS A 149 -1.72 -0.33 -2.64
C LYS A 149 -0.61 -1.39 -2.59
N VAL A 150 0.47 -1.15 -3.32
CA VAL A 150 1.69 -1.96 -3.23
C VAL A 150 2.39 -1.64 -1.90
N SER A 151 2.92 -2.67 -1.25
CA SER A 151 3.65 -2.51 0.01
C SER A 151 4.78 -1.48 -0.13
N ASP A 152 4.89 -0.57 0.84
CA ASP A 152 5.89 0.53 0.84
C ASP A 152 7.31 0.01 0.57
N ARG A 153 7.71 -1.10 1.21
CA ARG A 153 9.00 -1.77 0.98
C ARG A 153 9.33 -2.04 -0.50
N ILE A 154 8.35 -2.48 -1.30
CA ILE A 154 8.55 -2.78 -2.73
C ILE A 154 8.58 -1.46 -3.50
N TRP A 155 7.64 -0.57 -3.19
CA TRP A 155 7.50 0.72 -3.87
C TRP A 155 8.74 1.59 -3.71
N GLU A 156 9.27 1.73 -2.49
CA GLU A 156 10.47 2.50 -2.18
C GLU A 156 11.71 1.99 -2.93
N GLN A 157 11.86 0.67 -3.10
CA GLN A 157 12.98 0.08 -3.85
C GLN A 157 12.90 0.43 -5.34
N ILE A 158 11.70 0.39 -5.91
CA ILE A 158 11.47 0.78 -7.30
C ILE A 158 11.73 2.29 -7.43
N ALA A 159 11.16 3.07 -6.51
CA ALA A 159 11.27 4.52 -6.47
C ALA A 159 12.72 4.99 -6.46
N TRP A 160 13.53 4.46 -5.56
CA TRP A 160 14.94 4.84 -5.43
C TRP A 160 15.74 4.54 -6.70
N LYS A 161 15.53 3.39 -7.34
CA LYS A 161 16.19 3.06 -8.61
C LYS A 161 15.81 4.03 -9.73
N LEU A 162 14.53 4.40 -9.81
CA LEU A 162 14.03 5.35 -10.79
C LEU A 162 14.53 6.77 -10.53
N GLN A 163 14.64 7.19 -9.26
CA GLN A 163 15.23 8.47 -8.87
C GLN A 163 16.71 8.56 -9.28
N LEU A 164 17.50 7.48 -9.11
CA LEU A 164 18.90 7.45 -9.54
C LEU A 164 19.05 7.54 -11.06
N ILE A 165 18.18 6.84 -11.81
CA ILE A 165 18.13 6.95 -13.27
C ILE A 165 17.77 8.38 -13.66
N ALA A 166 16.72 8.94 -13.04
CA ALA A 166 16.28 10.30 -13.30
C ALA A 166 17.38 11.33 -12.99
N ALA A 167 18.11 11.18 -11.88
CA ALA A 167 19.20 12.07 -11.50
C ALA A 167 20.34 12.06 -12.52
N LYS A 168 20.78 10.88 -12.95
CA LYS A 168 21.85 10.74 -13.97
C LYS A 168 21.41 11.24 -15.35
N SER A 169 20.18 10.96 -15.75
CA SER A 169 19.67 11.41 -17.04
C SER A 169 19.40 12.93 -17.04
N ALA A 170 18.92 13.48 -15.92
CA ALA A 170 18.69 14.91 -15.78
C ALA A 170 19.99 15.69 -15.69
N SER A 171 21.04 15.16 -15.04
CA SER A 171 22.36 15.81 -15.05
C SER A 171 22.93 15.87 -16.46
N LEU A 172 22.84 14.78 -17.24
CA LEU A 172 23.27 14.79 -18.64
C LEU A 172 22.52 15.84 -19.47
N ALA A 173 21.21 15.98 -19.24
CA ALA A 173 20.40 17.00 -19.89
C ALA A 173 20.78 18.42 -19.42
N LEU A 174 21.08 18.60 -18.13
CA LEU A 174 21.55 19.87 -17.57
C LEU A 174 22.93 20.24 -18.10
N ASP A 175 23.86 19.31 -18.24
CA ASP A 175 25.19 19.53 -18.83
C ASP A 175 25.07 19.95 -20.30
N PHE A 176 24.15 19.33 -21.05
CA PHE A 176 23.87 19.73 -22.43
C PHE A 176 23.34 21.16 -22.52
N VAL A 177 22.43 21.56 -21.62
CA VAL A 177 21.96 22.94 -21.55
C VAL A 177 23.04 23.88 -21.02
N GLY A 178 23.85 23.41 -20.06
CA GLY A 178 24.92 24.14 -19.40
C GLY A 178 26.08 24.48 -20.31
N ALA A 179 26.31 23.68 -21.35
CA ALA A 179 27.21 24.01 -22.45
C ALA A 179 26.85 25.35 -23.13
N PHE A 180 25.59 25.78 -23.07
CA PHE A 180 25.13 27.07 -23.59
C PHE A 180 24.96 28.15 -22.51
N MET A 181 24.93 27.78 -21.22
CA MET A 181 24.56 28.66 -20.10
C MET A 181 25.66 28.81 -19.03
N ASN A 182 26.87 28.29 -19.24
CA ASN A 182 27.96 28.25 -18.25
C ASN A 182 27.54 27.61 -16.92
N LEU A 183 26.94 26.42 -17.02
CA LEU A 183 26.45 25.63 -15.90
C LEU A 183 27.10 24.24 -15.94
N ASP A 184 27.49 23.73 -14.78
CA ASP A 184 28.04 22.39 -14.59
C ASP A 184 27.18 21.61 -13.58
N ALA A 185 26.80 20.38 -13.91
CA ALA A 185 25.97 19.54 -13.04
C ALA A 185 26.68 18.22 -12.70
N SER A 186 26.89 17.97 -11.41
CA SER A 186 27.44 16.71 -10.91
C SER A 186 26.43 15.95 -10.06
N VAL A 187 26.52 14.61 -10.04
CA VAL A 187 25.55 13.76 -9.33
C VAL A 187 26.22 13.02 -8.17
N GLU A 188 25.67 13.18 -6.97
CA GLU A 188 26.03 12.45 -5.77
C GLU A 188 24.78 11.74 -5.20
N GLY A 189 24.69 10.42 -5.38
CA GLY A 189 23.48 9.67 -5.00
C GLY A 189 22.29 10.08 -5.86
N SER A 190 21.19 10.51 -5.24
CA SER A 190 20.05 11.14 -5.91
C SER A 190 20.12 12.67 -5.90
N THR A 191 21.22 13.28 -5.47
CA THR A 191 21.36 14.75 -5.42
C THR A 191 22.17 15.24 -6.60
N ILE A 192 21.68 16.27 -7.29
CA ILE A 192 22.38 16.97 -8.37
C ILE A 192 22.96 18.26 -7.79
N LYS A 193 24.28 18.41 -7.82
CA LYS A 193 24.97 19.66 -7.49
C LYS A 193 25.12 20.48 -8.77
N ILE A 194 24.48 21.63 -8.80
CA ILE A 194 24.44 22.54 -9.94
C ILE A 194 25.32 23.73 -9.60
N SER A 195 26.42 23.90 -10.34
CA SER A 195 27.34 25.02 -10.22
C SER A 195 27.13 25.98 -11.38
N PHE A 196 26.81 27.23 -11.09
CA PHE A 196 26.54 28.25 -12.12
C PHE A 196 27.11 29.61 -11.71
N MET A 197 27.34 30.46 -12.71
CA MET A 197 27.81 31.83 -12.51
C MET A 197 26.63 32.76 -12.18
N ARG A 198 26.66 33.37 -10.99
CA ARG A 198 25.74 34.43 -10.56
C ARG A 198 26.56 35.63 -10.09
N ASP A 199 26.34 36.80 -10.70
CA ASP A 199 27.06 38.04 -10.37
C ASP A 199 28.60 37.88 -10.41
N ALA A 200 29.12 37.14 -11.40
CA ALA A 200 30.53 36.78 -11.58
C ALA A 200 31.16 35.92 -10.46
N VAL A 201 30.34 35.29 -9.61
CA VAL A 201 30.75 34.32 -8.60
C VAL A 201 30.16 32.94 -8.92
N TRP A 202 30.94 31.90 -8.73
CA TRP A 202 30.46 30.52 -8.81
C TRP A 202 29.64 30.19 -7.57
N VAL A 203 28.36 29.89 -7.77
CA VAL A 203 27.46 29.42 -6.73
C VAL A 203 27.09 27.97 -7.02
N THR A 204 27.28 27.10 -6.03
CA THR A 204 26.88 25.70 -6.11
C THR A 204 25.64 25.47 -5.25
N GLU A 205 24.56 25.06 -5.89
CA GLU A 205 23.30 24.70 -5.24
C GLU A 205 23.04 23.20 -5.41
N SER A 206 22.48 22.57 -4.39
CA SER A 206 22.09 21.15 -4.45
C SER A 206 20.60 21.02 -4.70
N LEU A 207 20.22 20.24 -5.71
CA LEU A 207 18.87 19.79 -5.98
C LEU A 207 18.77 18.30 -5.62
N ASN A 208 18.08 17.97 -4.53
CA ASN A 208 17.81 16.57 -4.22
C ASN A 208 16.68 16.06 -5.13
N VAL A 209 16.98 15.14 -6.04
CA VAL A 209 15.97 14.55 -6.94
C VAL A 209 14.94 13.76 -6.15
N ALA A 210 15.32 13.17 -5.02
CA ALA A 210 14.36 12.48 -4.16
C ALA A 210 13.36 13.45 -3.55
N GLU A 211 13.74 14.69 -3.27
CA GLU A 211 12.86 15.76 -2.78
C GLU A 211 12.05 16.36 -3.94
N ALA A 212 12.72 16.64 -5.07
CA ALA A 212 12.11 17.18 -6.27
C ALA A 212 11.18 16.18 -7.01
N CYS A 213 11.29 14.89 -6.69
CA CYS A 213 10.49 13.80 -7.23
C CYS A 213 9.87 12.94 -6.13
N SER A 214 9.82 13.44 -4.87
CA SER A 214 9.35 12.68 -3.70
C SER A 214 7.96 12.08 -3.94
N GLY A 215 7.17 12.77 -4.77
CA GLY A 215 6.02 12.21 -5.44
C GLY A 215 6.35 11.48 -6.76
N LEU A 216 6.76 10.22 -6.68
CA LEU A 216 6.40 9.21 -7.70
C LEU A 216 4.88 8.98 -7.77
N ARG A 217 4.10 9.83 -7.09
CA ARG A 217 2.65 10.08 -7.16
C ARG A 217 1.99 9.71 -8.46
N MET A 218 2.63 10.02 -9.58
CA MET A 218 2.05 9.77 -10.90
C MET A 218 2.55 8.50 -11.58
N LEU A 219 3.61 7.81 -11.13
CA LEU A 219 4.09 6.61 -11.82
C LEU A 219 3.02 5.51 -11.83
N ALA A 220 2.46 5.18 -10.68
CA ALA A 220 1.40 4.17 -10.59
C ALA A 220 0.15 4.61 -11.39
N ALA A 221 -0.21 5.89 -11.30
CA ALA A 221 -1.30 6.48 -12.08
C ALA A 221 -1.04 6.45 -13.60
N PHE A 222 0.19 6.71 -14.05
CA PHE A 222 0.62 6.65 -15.44
C PHE A 222 0.62 5.21 -15.95
N VAL A 223 1.08 4.26 -15.14
CA VAL A 223 0.97 2.83 -15.44
C VAL A 223 -0.50 2.44 -15.59
N ALA A 224 -1.36 2.83 -14.66
CA ALA A 224 -2.79 2.56 -14.73
C ALA A 224 -3.46 3.18 -15.96
N LEU A 225 -3.12 4.43 -16.29
CA LEU A 225 -3.64 5.13 -17.46
C LEU A 225 -3.10 4.53 -18.76
N GLY A 226 -1.80 4.26 -18.85
CA GLY A 226 -1.17 3.66 -20.02
C GLY A 226 -1.73 2.28 -20.33
N VAL A 227 -1.94 1.45 -19.30
CA VAL A 227 -2.64 0.16 -19.43
C VAL A 227 -4.09 0.35 -19.88
N ALA A 228 -4.81 1.32 -19.32
CA ALA A 228 -6.18 1.62 -19.74
C ALA A 228 -6.25 2.03 -21.21
N VAL A 229 -5.43 2.98 -21.65
CA VAL A 229 -5.37 3.47 -23.04
C VAL A 229 -5.01 2.33 -23.99
N ALA A 230 -4.04 1.49 -23.63
CA ALA A 230 -3.63 0.35 -24.44
C ALA A 230 -4.76 -0.67 -24.68
N PHE A 231 -5.65 -0.86 -23.70
CA PHE A 231 -6.71 -1.88 -23.78
C PHE A 231 -8.09 -1.34 -24.15
N LEU A 232 -8.35 -0.05 -23.95
CA LEU A 232 -9.58 0.62 -24.40
C LEU A 232 -9.51 1.02 -25.87
N ALA A 233 -8.31 1.19 -26.42
CA ALA A 233 -8.12 1.41 -27.85
C ALA A 233 -8.25 0.09 -28.64
N ASP A 234 -8.86 0.16 -29.82
CA ASP A 234 -8.93 -0.96 -30.76
C ASP A 234 -7.55 -1.20 -31.40
N ARG A 235 -6.70 -1.96 -30.71
CA ARG A 235 -5.33 -2.28 -31.12
C ARG A 235 -5.07 -3.78 -31.04
N SER A 236 -4.14 -4.26 -31.86
CA SER A 236 -3.68 -5.66 -31.84
C SER A 236 -2.92 -5.99 -30.55
N TRP A 237 -2.93 -7.25 -30.11
CA TRP A 237 -2.37 -7.66 -28.81
C TRP A 237 -0.92 -7.20 -28.58
N TRP A 238 -0.06 -7.32 -29.61
CA TRP A 238 1.34 -6.92 -29.49
C TRP A 238 1.48 -5.39 -29.33
N GLN A 239 0.67 -4.58 -30.03
CA GLN A 239 0.67 -3.11 -29.88
C GLN A 239 0.28 -2.72 -28.45
N ARG A 240 -0.71 -3.42 -27.85
CA ARG A 240 -1.09 -3.20 -26.45
C ARG A 240 0.10 -3.46 -25.53
N MET A 241 0.80 -4.58 -25.72
CA MET A 241 1.97 -4.93 -24.91
C MET A 241 3.12 -3.92 -25.09
N VAL A 242 3.37 -3.46 -26.32
CA VAL A 242 4.36 -2.40 -26.57
C VAL A 242 3.99 -1.11 -25.84
N MET A 243 2.73 -0.67 -25.89
CA MET A 243 2.29 0.53 -25.16
C MET A 243 2.41 0.38 -23.64
N VAL A 244 2.04 -0.80 -23.10
CA VAL A 244 2.22 -1.10 -21.67
C VAL A 244 3.70 -1.07 -21.28
N CYS A 245 4.57 -1.71 -22.06
CA CYS A 245 6.01 -1.71 -21.82
C CYS A 245 6.64 -0.32 -21.92
N LEU A 246 6.18 0.52 -22.86
CA LEU A 246 6.66 1.90 -23.02
C LEU A 246 6.14 2.86 -21.97
N THR A 247 5.10 2.50 -21.21
CA THR A 247 4.53 3.38 -20.17
C THR A 247 5.56 3.77 -19.12
N VAL A 248 6.36 2.82 -18.62
CA VAL A 248 7.40 3.12 -17.62
C VAL A 248 8.52 4.00 -18.19
N PRO A 249 9.13 3.69 -19.36
CA PRO A 249 10.07 4.59 -20.02
C PRO A 249 9.55 6.01 -20.26
N ILE A 250 8.30 6.16 -20.72
CA ILE A 250 7.68 7.48 -20.92
C ILE A 250 7.58 8.23 -19.59
N ALA A 251 7.11 7.56 -18.52
CA ALA A 251 7.01 8.18 -17.20
C ALA A 251 8.39 8.62 -16.68
N VAL A 252 9.44 7.82 -16.89
CA VAL A 252 10.81 8.20 -16.53
C VAL A 252 11.29 9.39 -17.37
N MET A 253 11.07 9.39 -18.69
CA MET A 253 11.47 10.48 -19.57
C MET A 253 10.81 11.81 -19.19
N VAL A 254 9.51 11.79 -18.91
CA VAL A 254 8.76 12.97 -18.44
C VAL A 254 9.30 13.43 -17.09
N ASN A 255 9.66 12.50 -16.20
CA ASN A 255 10.26 12.83 -14.92
C ASN A 255 11.67 13.44 -15.07
N VAL A 256 12.49 12.95 -16.01
CA VAL A 256 13.79 13.56 -16.35
C VAL A 256 13.58 15.01 -16.79
N GLY A 257 12.63 15.25 -17.70
CA GLY A 257 12.27 16.60 -18.13
C GLY A 257 11.85 17.51 -16.97
N ARG A 258 11.08 16.97 -16.01
CA ARG A 258 10.71 17.69 -14.78
C ARG A 258 11.91 18.07 -13.94
N VAL A 259 12.82 17.13 -13.65
CA VAL A 259 14.02 17.37 -12.83
C VAL A 259 14.93 18.39 -13.51
N THR A 260 15.14 18.28 -14.81
CA THR A 260 15.93 19.25 -15.58
C THR A 260 15.29 20.63 -15.53
N ALA A 261 13.97 20.75 -15.71
CA ALA A 261 13.28 22.03 -15.61
C ALA A 261 13.41 22.66 -14.21
N LEU A 262 13.25 21.88 -13.14
CA LEU A 262 13.44 22.35 -11.76
C LEU A 262 14.90 22.75 -11.49
N GLY A 263 15.87 21.99 -11.98
CA GLY A 263 17.29 22.33 -11.88
C GLY A 263 17.62 23.67 -12.55
N LEU A 264 17.05 23.93 -13.73
CA LEU A 264 17.19 25.23 -14.40
C LEU A 264 16.50 26.35 -13.61
N LEU A 265 15.29 26.13 -13.11
CA LEU A 265 14.56 27.14 -12.32
C LEU A 265 15.29 27.52 -11.03
N GLN A 266 15.98 26.56 -10.38
CA GLN A 266 16.76 26.80 -9.18
C GLN A 266 17.91 27.77 -9.40
N THR A 267 18.47 27.84 -10.62
CA THR A 267 19.53 28.80 -10.95
C THR A 267 19.06 30.25 -10.97
N VAL A 268 17.78 30.47 -11.28
CA VAL A 268 17.14 31.80 -11.29
C VAL A 268 16.70 32.17 -9.88
N ASN A 269 15.89 31.32 -9.26
CA ASN A 269 15.41 31.53 -7.90
C ASN A 269 15.21 30.18 -7.19
N LYS A 270 15.93 30.00 -6.09
CA LYS A 270 15.84 28.80 -5.25
C LYS A 270 14.42 28.52 -4.76
N GLN A 271 13.61 29.55 -4.50
CA GLN A 271 12.23 29.38 -4.06
C GLN A 271 11.31 28.85 -5.17
N TRP A 272 11.66 28.98 -6.45
CA TRP A 272 10.84 28.47 -7.56
C TRP A 272 11.00 26.96 -7.78
N ALA A 273 12.07 26.38 -7.23
CA ALA A 273 12.27 24.94 -7.22
C ALA A 273 11.45 24.23 -6.12
N ALA A 274 10.87 24.99 -5.18
CA ALA A 274 10.04 24.51 -4.07
C ALA A 274 8.62 25.13 -4.11
N GLY A 275 7.68 24.57 -3.36
CA GLY A 275 6.34 25.17 -3.16
C GLY A 275 5.39 25.10 -4.38
N ASP A 276 4.60 26.16 -4.62
CA ASP A 276 3.51 26.13 -5.61
C ASP A 276 4.01 25.95 -7.06
N VAL A 277 5.15 26.57 -7.39
CA VAL A 277 5.76 26.46 -8.72
C VAL A 277 6.22 25.02 -8.99
N HIS A 278 6.74 24.34 -7.98
CA HIS A 278 7.11 22.93 -8.06
C HIS A 278 5.90 22.05 -8.44
N THR A 279 4.76 22.28 -7.80
CA THR A 279 3.50 21.57 -8.08
C THR A 279 2.98 21.89 -9.48
N PHE A 280 3.03 23.15 -9.90
CA PHE A 280 2.62 23.58 -11.23
C PHE A 280 3.46 22.94 -12.34
N VAL A 281 4.79 22.92 -12.21
CA VAL A 281 5.69 22.26 -13.16
C VAL A 281 5.37 20.77 -13.25
N GLY A 282 5.09 20.11 -12.12
CA GLY A 282 4.63 18.72 -12.08
C GLY A 282 3.35 18.48 -12.88
N MET A 283 2.35 19.37 -12.75
CA MET A 283 1.10 19.31 -13.52
C MET A 283 1.31 19.55 -15.02
N LEU A 284 2.16 20.52 -15.37
CA LEU A 284 2.48 20.85 -16.76
C LEU A 284 3.10 19.65 -17.50
N MET A 285 3.89 18.83 -16.80
CA MET A 285 4.53 17.63 -17.34
C MET A 285 3.54 16.51 -17.74
N LEU A 286 2.25 16.63 -17.39
CA LEU A 286 1.19 15.77 -17.93
C LEU A 286 0.99 15.93 -19.44
N ILE A 287 1.24 17.12 -19.99
CA ILE A 287 1.07 17.40 -21.43
C ILE A 287 2.10 16.61 -22.25
N PRO A 288 3.42 16.71 -22.01
CA PRO A 288 4.42 15.86 -22.68
C PRO A 288 4.15 14.37 -22.52
N ALA A 289 3.67 13.92 -21.35
CA ALA A 289 3.31 12.53 -21.14
C ALA A 289 2.20 12.06 -22.09
N LEU A 290 1.09 12.81 -22.15
CA LEU A 290 -0.03 12.53 -23.05
C LEU A 290 0.42 12.55 -24.51
N LEU A 291 1.16 13.57 -24.93
CA LEU A 291 1.67 13.70 -26.30
C LEU A 291 2.57 12.51 -26.68
N SER A 292 3.39 12.01 -25.75
CA SER A 292 4.24 10.84 -25.97
C SER A 292 3.39 9.57 -26.21
N PHE A 293 2.33 9.36 -25.43
CA PHE A 293 1.40 8.25 -25.64
C PHE A 293 0.66 8.35 -26.98
N LEU A 294 0.19 9.54 -27.35
CA LEU A 294 -0.47 9.79 -28.63
C LEU A 294 0.47 9.59 -29.81
N LEU A 295 1.72 10.06 -29.70
CA LEU A 295 2.76 9.88 -30.71
C LEU A 295 3.07 8.40 -30.94
N ILE A 296 3.27 7.62 -29.86
CA ILE A 296 3.52 6.18 -29.98
C ILE A 296 2.32 5.47 -30.59
N GLY A 297 1.09 5.82 -30.16
CA GLY A 297 -0.13 5.29 -30.78
C GLY A 297 -0.18 5.57 -32.29
N TRP A 298 0.12 6.80 -32.69
CA TRP A 298 0.18 7.21 -34.08
C TRP A 298 1.27 6.48 -34.88
N ILE A 299 2.47 6.31 -34.32
CA ILE A 299 3.55 5.54 -34.96
C ILE A 299 3.11 4.09 -35.16
N LEU A 300 2.54 3.45 -34.14
CA LEU A 300 2.06 2.07 -34.21
C LEU A 300 0.93 1.89 -35.24
N ASP A 301 0.09 2.90 -35.43
CA ASP A 301 -0.96 2.92 -36.45
C ASP A 301 -0.38 3.04 -37.87
N ARG A 302 0.77 3.71 -38.04
CA ARG A 302 1.45 3.86 -39.34
C ARG A 302 2.29 2.64 -39.74
N ILE A 303 2.75 1.86 -38.77
CA ILE A 303 3.53 0.63 -39.02
C ILE A 303 2.65 -0.50 -39.59
N MET A 304 1.33 -0.43 -39.38
CA MET A 304 0.40 -1.47 -39.83
C MET A 304 -0.53 -0.94 -40.93
N ILE A 305 -0.36 -1.42 -42.16
CA ILE A 305 -1.39 -1.29 -43.19
C ILE A 305 -2.52 -2.24 -42.80
N ARG A 306 -3.62 -1.68 -42.29
CA ARG A 306 -4.81 -2.45 -41.96
C ARG A 306 -5.46 -2.86 -43.29
N ASN A 307 -5.33 -4.12 -43.69
CA ASN A 307 -6.13 -4.67 -44.79
C ASN A 307 -7.57 -4.80 -44.28
N GLU A 308 -8.34 -3.72 -44.41
CA GLU A 308 -9.74 -3.62 -43.96
C GLU A 308 -10.67 -4.65 -44.65
N GLU A 309 -10.23 -5.28 -45.75
CA GLU A 309 -11.02 -6.25 -46.53
C GLU A 309 -11.18 -7.64 -45.88
N LEU A 310 -10.33 -8.04 -44.92
CA LEU A 310 -10.40 -9.40 -44.34
C LEU A 310 -11.27 -9.50 -43.06
N ASP A 311 -11.50 -8.40 -42.34
CA ASP A 311 -12.29 -8.42 -41.10
C ASP A 311 -13.81 -8.21 -41.33
N TYR A 312 -14.21 -7.57 -42.43
CA TYR A 312 -15.62 -7.46 -42.81
C TYR A 312 -16.24 -8.81 -43.24
N ALA A 313 -15.44 -9.70 -43.83
CA ALA A 313 -15.89 -11.03 -44.27
C ALA A 313 -16.06 -12.04 -43.11
N ALA A 314 -15.36 -11.83 -41.99
CA ALA A 314 -15.47 -12.69 -40.80
C ALA A 314 -16.65 -12.31 -39.87
N GLY A 315 -17.17 -11.08 -39.99
CA GLY A 315 -18.25 -10.54 -39.15
C GLY A 315 -19.67 -10.97 -39.54
N ALA A 316 -19.86 -11.64 -40.68
CA ALA A 316 -21.19 -11.91 -41.25
C ALA A 316 -21.61 -13.39 -41.23
N LYS A 317 -21.28 -14.15 -40.17
CA LYS A 317 -22.11 -15.32 -39.81
C LYS A 317 -23.08 -14.93 -38.71
N LYS A 318 -24.27 -14.45 -39.13
CA LYS A 318 -25.46 -14.29 -38.29
C LYS A 318 -25.79 -15.64 -37.65
N ALA A 319 -25.32 -15.88 -36.43
CA ALA A 319 -25.94 -16.85 -35.54
C ALA A 319 -27.25 -16.22 -35.06
N ALA A 320 -28.38 -16.86 -35.37
CA ALA A 320 -29.68 -16.49 -34.84
C ALA A 320 -29.58 -16.42 -33.30
N PHE A 321 -30.01 -15.29 -32.75
CA PHE A 321 -30.10 -15.10 -31.30
C PHE A 321 -31.22 -15.99 -30.78
N GLU A 322 -30.88 -17.19 -30.28
CA GLU A 322 -31.79 -17.94 -29.41
C GLU A 322 -31.81 -17.25 -28.05
N PHE A 323 -32.79 -16.36 -27.86
CA PHE A 323 -33.11 -15.83 -26.54
C PHE A 323 -33.78 -16.93 -25.72
N GLU A 324 -33.05 -17.48 -24.74
CA GLU A 324 -33.64 -18.38 -23.76
C GLU A 324 -34.78 -17.65 -23.01
N PRO A 325 -36.01 -18.20 -23.01
CA PRO A 325 -37.09 -17.66 -22.20
C PRO A 325 -36.72 -17.74 -20.72
N ALA A 326 -37.11 -16.71 -19.96
CA ALA A 326 -36.86 -16.69 -18.52
C ALA A 326 -37.64 -17.84 -17.85
N PRO A 327 -36.99 -18.75 -17.10
CA PRO A 327 -37.72 -19.73 -16.33
C PRO A 327 -38.44 -19.03 -15.18
N ARG A 328 -39.58 -19.59 -14.77
CA ARG A 328 -40.23 -19.22 -13.51
C ARG A 328 -39.27 -19.50 -12.35
N VAL A 329 -39.12 -18.53 -11.47
CA VAL A 329 -38.32 -18.67 -10.25
C VAL A 329 -39.17 -19.44 -9.24
N ASP A 330 -38.87 -20.71 -9.06
CA ASP A 330 -39.44 -21.48 -7.95
C ASP A 330 -38.55 -21.26 -6.70
N PRO A 331 -39.09 -20.66 -5.62
CA PRO A 331 -38.30 -20.31 -4.43
C PRO A 331 -37.70 -21.53 -3.72
N TRP A 332 -38.34 -22.70 -3.80
CA TRP A 332 -37.88 -23.90 -3.08
C TRP A 332 -36.54 -24.48 -3.61
N PRO A 333 -36.39 -24.82 -4.90
CA PRO A 333 -35.11 -25.30 -5.44
C PRO A 333 -33.99 -24.24 -5.36
N LEU A 334 -34.35 -22.97 -5.40
CA LEU A 334 -33.41 -21.88 -5.20
C LEU A 334 -32.87 -21.86 -3.76
N GLY A 335 -33.76 -21.98 -2.77
CA GLY A 335 -33.40 -22.07 -1.35
C GLY A 335 -32.49 -23.27 -1.06
N LEU A 336 -32.78 -24.44 -1.63
CA LEU A 336 -31.90 -25.62 -1.52
C LEU A 336 -30.50 -25.37 -2.10
N SER A 337 -30.40 -24.62 -3.20
CA SER A 337 -29.11 -24.27 -3.80
C SER A 337 -28.31 -23.27 -2.94
N VAL A 338 -28.99 -22.33 -2.27
CA VAL A 338 -28.37 -21.45 -1.27
C VAL A 338 -27.85 -22.28 -0.09
N LEU A 339 -28.67 -23.17 0.46
CA LEU A 339 -28.27 -24.07 1.55
C LEU A 339 -27.06 -24.94 1.16
N ALA A 340 -27.05 -25.48 -0.05
CA ALA A 340 -25.90 -26.22 -0.56
C ALA A 340 -24.63 -25.35 -0.63
N GLY A 341 -24.74 -24.10 -1.07
CA GLY A 341 -23.65 -23.13 -1.04
C GLY A 341 -23.14 -22.84 0.38
N CYS A 342 -24.06 -22.64 1.34
CA CYS A 342 -23.73 -22.44 2.75
C CYS A 342 -23.02 -23.67 3.36
N LEU A 343 -23.56 -24.88 3.14
CA LEU A 343 -22.96 -26.13 3.63
C LEU A 343 -21.56 -26.34 3.04
N LEU A 344 -21.39 -26.09 1.73
CA LEU A 344 -20.10 -26.20 1.08
C LEU A 344 -19.09 -25.22 1.69
N ALA A 345 -19.47 -23.94 1.82
CA ALA A 345 -18.61 -22.94 2.43
C ALA A 345 -18.30 -23.23 3.90
N GLY A 346 -19.26 -23.75 4.66
CA GLY A 346 -19.07 -24.18 6.05
C GLY A 346 -18.08 -25.33 6.16
N LEU A 347 -18.21 -26.35 5.31
CA LEU A 347 -17.26 -27.47 5.25
C LEU A 347 -15.87 -27.00 4.82
N VAL A 348 -15.76 -26.13 3.81
CA VAL A 348 -14.45 -25.60 3.39
C VAL A 348 -13.84 -24.74 4.51
N GLY A 349 -14.66 -23.93 5.19
CA GLY A 349 -14.24 -23.18 6.38
C GLY A 349 -13.75 -24.07 7.53
N LEU A 350 -14.46 -25.17 7.80
CA LEU A 350 -14.03 -26.18 8.77
C LEU A 350 -12.69 -26.81 8.35
N SER A 351 -12.53 -27.18 7.08
CA SER A 351 -11.27 -27.73 6.57
C SER A 351 -10.11 -26.75 6.75
N TYR A 352 -10.34 -25.47 6.52
CA TYR A 352 -9.36 -24.42 6.71
C TYR A 352 -8.98 -24.24 8.20
N GLY A 353 -9.96 -24.28 9.09
CA GLY A 353 -9.73 -24.24 10.54
C GLY A 353 -8.92 -25.44 11.04
N LEU A 354 -9.25 -26.65 10.58
CA LEU A 354 -8.51 -27.87 10.92
C LEU A 354 -7.07 -27.83 10.40
N PHE A 355 -6.87 -27.37 9.17
CA PHE A 355 -5.54 -27.17 8.60
C PHE A 355 -4.70 -26.22 9.45
N PHE A 356 -5.28 -25.08 9.87
CA PHE A 356 -4.58 -24.12 10.72
C PHE A 356 -4.23 -24.69 12.10
N ALA A 357 -5.15 -25.47 12.67
CA ALA A 357 -4.97 -26.13 13.96
C ALA A 357 -3.77 -27.09 13.97
N CYS A 358 -3.44 -27.75 12.84
CA CYS A 358 -2.26 -28.60 12.70
C CYS A 358 -0.93 -27.86 12.99
N PHE A 359 -0.85 -26.57 12.65
CA PHE A 359 0.33 -25.74 12.85
C PHE A 359 0.35 -25.04 14.23
N ARG A 360 -0.70 -25.21 15.04
CA ARG A 360 -0.87 -24.57 16.35
C ARG A 360 -1.26 -25.60 17.41
N PRO A 361 -0.29 -26.34 17.99
CA PRO A 361 -0.54 -27.39 19.00
C PRO A 361 -1.41 -26.96 20.18
N ALA A 362 -1.30 -25.69 20.56
CA ALA A 362 -2.09 -25.09 21.64
C ALA A 362 -3.61 -25.11 21.36
N LEU A 363 -4.04 -25.06 20.10
CA LEU A 363 -5.46 -25.09 19.73
C LEU A 363 -6.08 -26.50 19.81
N ILE A 364 -5.24 -27.54 19.82
CA ILE A 364 -5.66 -28.94 19.73
C ILE A 364 -5.31 -29.74 20.99
N GLY A 365 -4.96 -29.06 22.08
CA GLY A 365 -4.65 -29.72 23.36
C GLY A 365 -3.31 -30.48 23.40
N GLY A 366 -2.38 -30.16 22.50
CA GLY A 366 -1.05 -30.80 22.45
C GLY A 366 -0.68 -31.38 21.09
N VAL A 367 0.58 -31.80 20.94
CA VAL A 367 1.12 -32.36 19.69
C VAL A 367 0.50 -33.73 19.38
N ASP A 368 0.09 -34.48 20.41
CA ASP A 368 -0.41 -35.86 20.29
C ASP A 368 -1.74 -35.96 19.55
N ASN A 369 -2.54 -34.89 19.55
CA ASN A 369 -3.83 -34.83 18.85
C ASN A 369 -3.69 -34.48 17.35
N ARG A 370 -2.49 -34.16 16.86
CA ARG A 370 -2.26 -33.79 15.45
C ARG A 370 -2.71 -34.86 14.44
N PRO A 371 -2.41 -36.17 14.62
CA PRO A 371 -2.83 -37.20 13.66
C PRO A 371 -4.35 -37.29 13.52
N MET A 372 -5.08 -37.14 14.63
CA MET A 372 -6.54 -37.13 14.64
C MET A 372 -7.10 -35.93 13.85
N VAL A 373 -6.53 -34.73 14.06
CA VAL A 373 -6.94 -33.51 13.35
C VAL A 373 -6.64 -33.60 11.85
N ILE A 374 -5.49 -34.19 11.48
CA ILE A 374 -5.15 -34.47 10.07
C ILE A 374 -6.16 -35.46 9.46
N GLY A 375 -6.51 -36.53 10.18
CA GLY A 375 -7.53 -37.49 9.75
C GLY A 375 -8.89 -36.81 9.50
N LEU A 376 -9.34 -35.98 10.42
CA LEU A 376 -10.58 -35.20 10.27
C LEU A 376 -10.51 -34.22 9.09
N PHE A 377 -9.39 -33.53 8.90
CA PHE A 377 -9.16 -32.64 7.76
C PHE A 377 -9.33 -33.38 6.42
N VAL A 378 -8.70 -34.56 6.28
CA VAL A 378 -8.80 -35.37 5.05
C VAL A 378 -10.24 -35.83 4.80
N ILE A 379 -10.96 -36.25 5.84
CA ILE A 379 -12.38 -36.63 5.74
C ILE A 379 -13.22 -35.45 5.24
N VAL A 380 -13.05 -34.27 5.83
CA VAL A 380 -13.81 -33.06 5.43
C VAL A 380 -13.51 -32.68 3.97
N VAL A 381 -12.25 -32.71 3.54
CA VAL A 381 -11.88 -32.46 2.14
C VAL A 381 -12.54 -33.46 1.20
N PHE A 382 -12.56 -34.75 1.56
CA PHE A 382 -13.23 -35.78 0.77
C PHE A 382 -14.74 -35.52 0.64
N VAL A 383 -15.41 -35.14 1.74
CA VAL A 383 -16.84 -34.78 1.74
C VAL A 383 -17.10 -33.55 0.84
N ILE A 384 -16.24 -32.54 0.87
CA ILE A 384 -16.33 -31.36 -0.01
C ILE A 384 -16.27 -31.78 -1.48
N VAL A 385 -15.28 -32.60 -1.86
CA VAL A 385 -15.10 -33.05 -3.24
C VAL A 385 -16.32 -33.87 -3.70
N LEU A 386 -16.79 -34.81 -2.89
CA LEU A 386 -17.99 -35.58 -3.18
C LEU A 386 -19.24 -34.69 -3.34
N GLY A 387 -19.41 -33.71 -2.45
CA GLY A 387 -20.50 -32.74 -2.50
C GLY A 387 -20.48 -31.92 -3.79
N ILE A 388 -19.31 -31.43 -4.22
CA ILE A 388 -19.15 -30.70 -5.49
C ILE A 388 -19.48 -31.60 -6.69
N VAL A 389 -19.00 -32.85 -6.69
CA VAL A 389 -19.28 -33.81 -7.77
C VAL A 389 -20.77 -34.13 -7.85
N PHE A 390 -21.43 -34.32 -6.70
CA PHE A 390 -22.88 -34.55 -6.62
C PHE A 390 -23.67 -33.35 -7.15
N LEU A 391 -23.38 -32.13 -6.65
CA LEU A 391 -24.03 -30.90 -7.11
C LEU A 391 -23.83 -30.69 -8.60
N ARG A 392 -22.61 -30.90 -9.12
CA ARG A 392 -22.30 -30.81 -10.55
C ARG A 392 -23.14 -31.77 -11.38
N ARG A 393 -23.27 -33.03 -10.94
CA ARG A 393 -24.10 -34.03 -11.63
C ARG A 393 -25.58 -33.63 -11.62
N GLN A 394 -26.10 -33.16 -10.49
CA GLN A 394 -27.48 -32.72 -10.37
C GLN A 394 -27.77 -31.51 -11.26
N LEU A 395 -26.89 -30.50 -11.25
CA LEU A 395 -27.01 -29.28 -12.03
C LEU A 395 -26.88 -29.51 -13.54
N ASN A 396 -26.04 -30.45 -13.96
CA ASN A 396 -25.93 -30.82 -15.37
C ASN A 396 -27.18 -31.50 -15.94
N ARG A 397 -28.06 -32.04 -15.10
CA ARG A 397 -29.35 -32.61 -15.51
C ARG A 397 -30.46 -31.56 -15.63
N ALA A 398 -30.28 -30.38 -15.03
CA ALA A 398 -31.27 -29.31 -15.06
C ALA A 398 -31.19 -28.50 -16.36
N ALA A 399 -32.32 -27.89 -16.75
CA ALA A 399 -32.35 -26.95 -17.87
C ALA A 399 -31.38 -25.78 -17.64
N ALA A 400 -30.80 -25.26 -18.72
CA ALA A 400 -29.76 -24.23 -18.68
C ALA A 400 -30.08 -23.04 -17.76
N PRO A 401 -31.28 -22.43 -17.78
CA PRO A 401 -31.50 -21.23 -16.99
C PRO A 401 -31.72 -21.53 -15.50
N LEU A 402 -32.31 -22.68 -15.14
CA LEU A 402 -32.38 -23.20 -13.76
C LEU A 402 -30.96 -23.48 -13.22
N ARG A 403 -30.12 -24.11 -14.04
CA ARG A 403 -28.73 -24.39 -13.70
C ARG A 403 -27.95 -23.12 -13.33
N HIS A 404 -28.18 -22.04 -14.07
CA HIS A 404 -27.51 -20.77 -13.79
C HIS A 404 -28.06 -20.01 -12.57
N GLN A 405 -29.36 -20.05 -12.33
CA GLN A 405 -29.94 -19.50 -11.10
C GLN A 405 -29.43 -20.25 -9.87
N ALA A 406 -29.34 -21.58 -9.95
CA ALA A 406 -28.76 -22.39 -8.89
C ALA A 406 -27.27 -22.09 -8.66
N ALA A 407 -26.48 -21.82 -9.71
CA ALA A 407 -25.09 -21.37 -9.54
C ALA A 407 -25.01 -20.00 -8.85
N GLN A 408 -25.88 -19.05 -9.19
CA GLN A 408 -25.99 -17.76 -8.49
C GLN A 408 -26.36 -17.95 -7.00
N ALA A 409 -27.31 -18.84 -6.72
CA ALA A 409 -27.72 -19.21 -5.37
C ALA A 409 -26.59 -19.88 -4.56
N ILE A 410 -25.81 -20.78 -5.16
CA ILE A 410 -24.61 -21.37 -4.53
C ILE A 410 -23.61 -20.27 -4.17
N CYS A 411 -23.30 -19.35 -5.09
CA CYS A 411 -22.43 -18.20 -4.79
C CYS A 411 -22.97 -17.33 -3.66
N CYS A 412 -24.29 -17.08 -3.65
CA CYS A 412 -24.95 -16.34 -2.57
C CYS A 412 -24.75 -17.04 -1.22
N GLY A 413 -24.99 -18.36 -1.15
CA GLY A 413 -24.77 -19.15 0.06
C GLY A 413 -23.32 -19.14 0.53
N VAL A 414 -22.36 -19.25 -0.41
CA VAL A 414 -20.93 -19.15 -0.09
C VAL A 414 -20.57 -17.78 0.49
N LEU A 415 -21.03 -16.69 -0.13
CA LEU A 415 -20.76 -15.33 0.36
C LEU A 415 -21.44 -15.07 1.71
N LEU A 416 -22.69 -15.50 1.91
CA LEU A 416 -23.40 -15.38 3.19
C LEU A 416 -22.67 -16.11 4.31
N CYS A 417 -22.22 -17.33 4.05
CA CYS A 417 -21.45 -18.12 5.01
C CYS A 417 -20.10 -17.46 5.30
N ALA A 418 -19.40 -16.95 4.28
CA ALA A 418 -18.12 -16.26 4.45
C ALA A 418 -18.26 -14.95 5.25
N VAL A 419 -19.30 -14.15 4.96
CA VAL A 419 -19.61 -12.91 5.70
C VAL A 419 -19.92 -13.23 7.17
N SER A 420 -20.77 -14.23 7.40
CA SER A 420 -21.15 -14.66 8.75
C SER A 420 -19.95 -15.19 9.52
N GLY A 421 -19.15 -16.06 8.88
CA GLY A 421 -17.94 -16.64 9.47
C GLY A 421 -16.89 -15.59 9.81
N LEU A 422 -16.58 -14.68 8.89
CA LEU A 422 -15.62 -13.60 9.14
C LEU A 422 -16.12 -12.65 10.24
N THR A 423 -17.41 -12.29 10.24
CA THR A 423 -18.00 -11.42 11.27
C THR A 423 -17.98 -12.11 12.64
N PHE A 424 -18.28 -13.40 12.70
CA PHE A 424 -18.18 -14.20 13.93
C PHE A 424 -16.74 -14.29 14.44
N ILE A 425 -15.77 -14.57 13.57
CA ILE A 425 -14.34 -14.65 13.95
C ILE A 425 -13.86 -13.31 14.47
N VAL A 426 -14.12 -12.22 13.76
CA VAL A 426 -13.73 -10.86 14.18
C VAL A 426 -14.40 -10.47 15.50
N GLY A 427 -15.69 -10.76 15.66
CA GLY A 427 -16.44 -10.48 16.89
C GLY A 427 -15.98 -11.31 18.10
N SER A 428 -15.74 -12.61 17.92
CA SER A 428 -15.28 -13.51 18.98
C SER A 428 -13.83 -13.24 19.41
N THR A 429 -12.97 -12.85 18.46
CA THR A 429 -11.58 -12.48 18.75
C THR A 429 -11.43 -11.03 19.22
N LYS A 430 -12.51 -10.23 19.19
CA LYS A 430 -12.48 -8.77 19.40
C LYS A 430 -11.40 -8.09 18.55
N ALA A 431 -11.15 -8.61 17.34
CA ALA A 431 -10.11 -8.09 16.46
C ALA A 431 -10.53 -6.74 15.89
N VAL A 432 -9.66 -5.75 16.02
CA VAL A 432 -9.83 -4.42 15.44
C VAL A 432 -8.99 -4.36 14.17
N LEU A 433 -9.68 -4.37 13.01
CA LEU A 433 -9.06 -4.42 11.68
C LEU A 433 -8.66 -3.04 11.14
N ILE A 434 -9.30 -1.98 11.63
CA ILE A 434 -8.94 -0.58 11.34
C ILE A 434 -8.69 0.08 12.68
N LYS A 435 -7.42 0.40 12.95
CA LYS A 435 -6.99 1.00 14.21
C LYS A 435 -7.32 2.48 14.21
N LYS A 436 -7.72 3.02 15.37
CA LYS A 436 -7.99 4.45 15.55
C LYS A 436 -6.69 5.21 15.83
N PRO A 437 -6.59 6.48 15.38
CA PRO A 437 -5.50 7.34 15.78
C PRO A 437 -5.60 7.73 17.26
N VAL A 438 -4.47 8.09 17.84
CA VAL A 438 -4.28 8.54 19.23
C VAL A 438 -3.61 9.90 19.20
N GLN A 439 -4.19 10.86 19.90
CA GLN A 439 -3.60 12.18 20.06
C GLN A 439 -2.44 12.13 21.07
N MET A 440 -1.40 12.93 20.81
CA MET A 440 -0.30 13.12 21.76
C MET A 440 -0.78 13.86 23.01
N ARG A 441 -0.09 13.64 24.15
CA ARG A 441 -0.33 14.37 25.41
C ARG A 441 0.08 15.83 25.30
N LEU A 442 1.27 16.06 24.74
CA LEU A 442 1.87 17.38 24.58
C LEU A 442 2.49 17.48 23.18
N PRO A 443 2.52 18.67 22.57
CA PRO A 443 3.20 18.84 21.30
C PRO A 443 4.70 18.61 21.45
N MET A 444 5.34 17.99 20.46
CA MET A 444 6.78 17.67 20.49
C MET A 444 7.67 18.90 20.63
N VAL A 445 7.18 20.08 20.21
CA VAL A 445 7.89 21.35 20.38
C VAL A 445 8.14 21.70 21.84
N SER A 446 7.33 21.17 22.77
CA SER A 446 7.46 21.36 24.22
C SER A 446 8.69 20.71 24.81
N ILE A 447 9.35 19.78 24.10
CA ILE A 447 10.62 19.19 24.56
C ILE A 447 11.61 20.31 24.90
N PRO A 448 12.24 20.31 26.09
CA PRO A 448 13.05 21.44 26.55
C PRO A 448 14.20 21.76 25.59
N GLN A 449 14.44 23.06 25.36
CA GLN A 449 15.60 23.52 24.61
C GLN A 449 16.91 23.36 25.40
N GLN A 450 16.84 23.32 26.73
CA GLN A 450 17.98 23.10 27.61
C GLN A 450 17.62 22.13 28.73
N LEU A 451 18.46 21.11 28.91
CA LEU A 451 18.30 20.11 29.96
C LEU A 451 19.66 19.57 30.42
N GLY A 452 19.97 19.78 31.70
CA GLY A 452 21.28 19.40 32.25
C GLY A 452 22.40 20.12 31.50
N LYS A 453 23.35 19.35 30.99
CA LYS A 453 24.50 19.84 30.20
C LYS A 453 24.18 20.13 28.73
N TRP A 454 22.98 19.77 28.26
CA TRP A 454 22.60 19.85 26.85
C TRP A 454 21.84 21.14 26.55
N GLU A 455 22.29 21.87 25.52
CA GLU A 455 21.68 23.11 25.05
C GLU A 455 21.42 23.04 23.55
N MET A 456 20.21 23.41 23.12
CA MET A 456 19.81 23.43 21.73
C MET A 456 20.53 24.55 20.98
N ILE A 457 21.21 24.19 19.89
CA ILE A 457 21.92 25.13 19.02
C ILE A 457 21.18 25.40 17.70
N ASN A 458 20.30 24.48 17.29
CA ASN A 458 19.53 24.62 16.06
C ASN A 458 18.19 23.87 16.15
N ASP A 459 17.13 24.46 15.59
CA ASP A 459 15.82 23.81 15.38
C ASP A 459 15.58 23.76 13.86
N GLU A 460 15.81 22.59 13.29
CA GLU A 460 15.79 22.36 11.85
C GLU A 460 14.35 22.15 11.37
N ARG A 461 13.84 23.12 10.62
CA ARG A 461 12.57 22.98 9.92
C ARG A 461 12.80 22.19 8.63
N LEU A 462 12.16 21.02 8.55
CA LEU A 462 12.17 20.21 7.35
C LEU A 462 11.25 20.85 6.29
N SER A 463 11.65 20.71 5.02
CA SER A 463 10.86 21.14 3.87
C SER A 463 9.56 20.34 3.75
N ASP A 464 8.57 20.88 3.04
CA ASP A 464 7.28 20.21 2.87
C ASP A 464 7.44 18.88 2.11
N GLU A 465 8.44 18.80 1.23
CA GLU A 465 8.80 17.62 0.46
C GLU A 465 9.40 16.52 1.35
N VAL A 466 10.28 16.86 2.29
CA VAL A 466 10.76 15.91 3.30
C VAL A 466 9.60 15.47 4.20
N LEU A 467 8.65 16.36 4.52
CA LEU A 467 7.46 15.99 5.28
C LEU A 467 6.53 15.02 4.55
N GLU A 468 6.42 15.14 3.22
CA GLU A 468 5.73 14.15 2.38
C GLU A 468 6.40 12.78 2.48
N GLU A 469 7.74 12.70 2.42
CA GLU A 469 8.48 11.44 2.59
C GLU A 469 8.34 10.88 4.02
N LEU A 470 8.39 11.76 5.02
CA LEU A 470 8.18 11.40 6.42
C LEU A 470 6.78 10.86 6.68
N ARG A 471 5.78 11.24 5.86
CA ARG A 471 4.35 10.96 6.03
C ARG A 471 3.78 11.39 7.40
N THR A 472 4.36 12.42 8.01
CA THR A 472 3.87 12.99 9.26
C THR A 472 4.27 14.46 9.41
N LYS A 473 3.41 15.25 10.08
CA LYS A 473 3.72 16.62 10.55
C LYS A 473 4.14 16.68 12.00
N PHE A 474 4.03 15.58 12.73
CA PHE A 474 4.32 15.53 14.15
C PHE A 474 5.78 15.15 14.34
N TYR A 475 6.68 16.12 14.21
CA TYR A 475 8.11 15.89 14.34
C TYR A 475 8.83 17.04 15.04
N ILE A 476 10.05 16.76 15.49
CA ILE A 476 11.09 17.75 15.75
C ILE A 476 12.41 17.24 15.17
N SER A 477 13.24 18.14 14.65
CA SER A 477 14.63 17.86 14.26
C SER A 477 15.49 18.95 14.87
N ARG A 478 16.25 18.65 15.91
CA ARG A 478 17.02 19.64 16.67
C ARG A 478 18.46 19.21 16.82
N GLN A 479 19.37 20.17 16.91
CA GLN A 479 20.76 19.90 17.28
C GLN A 479 21.01 20.43 18.69
N TYR A 480 21.63 19.59 19.51
CA TYR A 480 22.04 19.92 20.87
C TYR A 480 23.55 19.87 20.98
N ARG A 481 24.10 20.73 21.83
CA ARG A 481 25.51 20.78 22.21
C ARG A 481 25.67 20.41 23.68
N ASP A 482 26.70 19.64 23.98
CA ASP A 482 27.18 19.43 25.34
C ASP A 482 28.01 20.65 25.79
N THR A 483 27.48 21.41 26.75
CA THR A 483 28.12 22.63 27.27
C THR A 483 29.42 22.35 28.02
N THR A 484 29.70 21.10 28.42
CA THR A 484 30.95 20.73 29.08
C THR A 484 32.08 20.41 28.09
N MET A 485 31.81 20.45 26.78
CA MET A 485 32.77 20.08 25.72
C MET A 485 33.04 21.23 24.75
N THR A 486 34.20 21.19 24.10
CA THR A 486 34.54 22.08 23.00
C THR A 486 33.85 21.60 21.72
N LEU A 487 33.46 22.52 20.82
CA LEU A 487 32.78 22.17 19.56
C LEU A 487 33.62 21.25 18.65
N SER A 488 34.95 21.29 18.78
CA SER A 488 35.87 20.41 18.05
C SER A 488 35.91 18.99 18.60
N ASP A 489 35.43 18.76 19.82
CA ASP A 489 35.54 17.46 20.47
C ASP A 489 34.57 16.47 19.80
N PRO A 490 35.01 15.21 19.53
CA PRO A 490 34.14 14.18 19.01
C PRO A 490 32.90 13.97 19.89
N GLY A 491 31.70 14.04 19.30
CA GLY A 491 30.44 13.83 20.02
C GLY A 491 30.01 15.00 20.91
N SER A 492 30.62 16.18 20.73
CA SER A 492 30.20 17.44 21.37
C SER A 492 28.80 17.91 20.93
N THR A 493 28.36 17.49 19.74
CA THR A 493 27.03 17.80 19.21
C THR A 493 26.26 16.54 18.83
N ILE A 494 24.96 16.60 19.05
CA ILE A 494 24.02 15.52 18.77
C ILE A 494 22.86 16.08 17.93
N ARG A 495 22.49 15.37 16.87
CA ARG A 495 21.24 15.61 16.14
C ARG A 495 20.15 14.71 16.71
N PHE A 496 19.09 15.31 17.21
CA PHE A 496 17.95 14.65 17.79
C PHE A 496 16.72 14.81 16.90
N HIS A 497 16.21 13.69 16.40
CA HIS A 497 15.04 13.67 15.54
C HIS A 497 13.97 12.74 16.14
N VAL A 498 12.75 13.26 16.26
CA VAL A 498 11.59 12.52 16.77
C VAL A 498 10.43 12.70 15.80
N ALA A 499 9.78 11.61 15.41
CA ALA A 499 8.64 11.64 14.50
C ALA A 499 7.53 10.70 14.99
N TYR A 500 6.31 11.23 15.11
CA TYR A 500 5.14 10.54 15.64
C TYR A 500 4.15 10.16 14.53
N TYR A 501 3.60 8.96 14.64
CA TYR A 501 2.71 8.34 13.67
C TYR A 501 1.54 7.69 14.38
N THR A 502 0.35 7.77 13.78
CA THR A 502 -0.86 7.22 14.40
C THR A 502 -1.94 6.85 13.39
N GLY A 503 -2.80 5.88 13.74
CA GLY A 503 -3.91 5.41 12.90
C GLY A 503 -3.51 4.48 11.75
N THR A 504 -2.24 4.46 11.34
CA THR A 504 -1.73 3.65 10.22
C THR A 504 -0.57 2.76 10.69
N PRO A 505 -0.82 1.58 11.29
CA PRO A 505 0.25 0.70 11.77
C PRO A 505 1.12 0.10 10.64
N ASP A 506 0.65 0.16 9.40
CA ASP A 506 1.30 -0.42 8.22
C ASP A 506 2.21 0.55 7.46
N THR A 507 2.25 1.83 7.84
CA THR A 507 3.21 2.78 7.25
C THR A 507 4.61 2.43 7.71
N VAL A 508 5.49 2.11 6.77
CA VAL A 508 6.90 1.85 7.11
C VAL A 508 7.56 3.21 7.37
N PRO A 509 8.13 3.46 8.57
CA PRO A 509 8.86 4.69 8.81
C PRO A 509 10.10 4.77 7.91
N HIS A 510 10.40 5.98 7.43
CA HIS A 510 11.70 6.29 6.86
C HIS A 510 12.79 5.92 7.88
N VAL A 511 13.88 5.33 7.42
CA VAL A 511 15.00 4.95 8.28
C VAL A 511 16.30 5.57 7.77
N PRO A 512 17.23 5.93 8.68
CA PRO A 512 18.47 6.62 8.32
C PRO A 512 19.22 5.99 7.16
N GLU A 513 19.27 4.66 7.10
CA GLU A 513 20.04 3.94 6.09
C GLU A 513 19.56 4.24 4.68
N ARG A 514 18.27 4.55 4.51
CA ARG A 514 17.70 4.91 3.21
C ARG A 514 17.97 6.38 2.90
N CYS A 515 17.71 7.26 3.85
CA CYS A 515 17.85 8.71 3.67
C CYS A 515 19.31 9.12 3.45
N PHE A 516 20.23 8.65 4.28
CA PHE A 516 21.65 9.00 4.17
C PHE A 516 22.30 8.41 2.90
N VAL A 517 21.92 7.19 2.49
CA VAL A 517 22.41 6.59 1.24
C VAL A 517 21.83 7.31 0.02
N ALA A 518 20.56 7.73 0.06
CA ALA A 518 19.97 8.57 -0.98
C ALA A 518 20.72 9.92 -1.10
N ALA A 519 21.12 10.51 0.03
CA ALA A 519 21.95 11.71 0.09
C ALA A 519 23.41 11.49 -0.36
N GLY A 520 23.79 10.29 -0.82
CA GLY A 520 25.11 10.00 -1.39
C GLY A 520 26.16 9.45 -0.42
N LEU A 521 25.77 9.19 0.84
CA LEU A 521 26.68 8.61 1.85
C LEU A 521 26.81 7.10 1.69
N THR A 522 27.97 6.57 2.06
CA THR A 522 28.29 5.14 1.94
C THR A 522 27.98 4.43 3.26
N PRO A 523 27.17 3.36 3.24
CA PRO A 523 26.91 2.56 4.43
C PRO A 523 28.16 1.78 4.84
N ARG A 524 28.48 1.78 6.14
CA ARG A 524 29.64 1.07 6.71
C ARG A 524 29.25 -0.14 7.55
N GLY A 525 28.11 -0.07 8.24
CA GLY A 525 27.63 -1.16 9.09
C GLY A 525 26.23 -0.90 9.63
N LYS A 526 25.56 -1.98 10.01
CA LYS A 526 24.25 -1.95 10.68
C LYS A 526 24.19 -3.07 11.70
N GLU A 527 23.87 -2.74 12.94
CA GLU A 527 23.71 -3.72 14.02
C GLU A 527 22.63 -3.31 15.03
N ILE A 528 22.17 -4.28 15.82
CA ILE A 528 21.26 -4.02 16.94
C ILE A 528 22.10 -3.85 18.19
N VAL A 529 21.96 -2.68 18.84
CA VAL A 529 22.61 -2.35 20.10
C VAL A 529 21.56 -2.22 21.21
N THR A 530 22.01 -2.35 22.47
CA THR A 530 21.14 -2.14 23.63
C THR A 530 21.54 -0.85 24.33
N LEU A 531 20.68 0.15 24.27
CA LEU A 531 20.87 1.40 25.01
C LEU A 531 20.50 1.16 26.48
N GLN A 532 21.36 1.61 27.38
CA GLN A 532 21.22 1.41 28.82
C GLN A 532 20.93 2.75 29.48
N MET A 533 19.69 2.95 29.90
CA MET A 533 19.29 4.19 30.56
C MET A 533 19.80 4.24 32.01
N ASN A 534 20.12 5.44 32.49
CA ASN A 534 20.58 5.63 33.87
C ASN A 534 19.48 5.30 34.88
N LYS A 535 19.58 4.13 35.52
CA LYS A 535 18.61 3.60 36.48
C LYS A 535 18.30 4.54 37.65
N LEU A 536 19.21 5.44 38.02
CA LEU A 536 19.02 6.38 39.14
C LEU A 536 17.90 7.39 38.89
N LEU A 537 17.54 7.64 37.63
CA LEU A 537 16.48 8.58 37.24
C LEU A 537 15.09 7.94 37.20
N TYR A 538 14.99 6.62 37.43
CA TYR A 538 13.77 5.85 37.23
C TYR A 538 13.37 5.08 38.49
N THR A 539 12.06 5.03 38.76
CA THR A 539 11.47 4.22 39.83
C THR A 539 10.67 3.08 39.22
N GLN A 540 10.97 1.84 39.59
CA GLN A 540 10.25 0.67 39.11
C GLN A 540 8.85 0.61 39.74
N THR A 541 7.84 0.34 38.93
CA THR A 541 6.45 0.17 39.35
C THR A 541 6.11 -1.31 39.58
N ALA A 542 5.00 -1.57 40.28
CA ALA A 542 4.57 -2.93 40.63
C ALA A 542 4.26 -3.83 39.43
N ASP A 543 3.95 -3.25 38.27
CA ASP A 543 3.71 -3.96 37.01
C ASP A 543 4.98 -4.22 36.18
N GLY A 544 6.15 -3.92 36.74
CA GLY A 544 7.45 -4.15 36.10
C GLY A 544 7.89 -3.05 35.12
N SER A 545 7.03 -2.06 34.84
CA SER A 545 7.44 -0.86 34.10
C SER A 545 8.22 0.12 34.98
N PHE A 546 8.70 1.22 34.39
CA PHE A 546 9.45 2.25 35.09
C PHE A 546 8.72 3.57 35.00
N THR A 547 8.92 4.44 35.99
CA THR A 547 8.45 5.83 35.96
C THR A 547 9.61 6.79 36.14
N ALA A 548 9.55 7.93 35.45
CA ALA A 548 10.55 8.99 35.56
C ALA A 548 9.87 10.35 35.73
N LYS A 549 10.57 11.29 36.38
CA LYS A 549 10.12 12.68 36.43
C LYS A 549 10.42 13.35 35.09
N SER A 550 9.44 14.07 34.56
CA SER A 550 9.60 14.92 33.38
C SER A 550 9.53 16.39 33.81
N LYS A 551 10.20 17.30 33.10
CA LYS A 551 10.00 18.74 33.33
C LYS A 551 8.68 19.22 32.71
N LEU A 552 8.11 18.44 31.80
CA LEU A 552 6.90 18.78 31.06
C LEU A 552 5.61 18.30 31.74
N SER A 553 5.72 17.39 32.70
CA SER A 553 4.57 16.76 33.36
C SER A 553 4.72 16.86 34.87
N LEU A 554 3.62 17.20 35.55
CA LEU A 554 3.53 17.18 37.01
C LEU A 554 3.46 15.73 37.55
N THR A 555 2.94 14.80 36.74
CA THR A 555 2.88 13.39 37.06
C THR A 555 4.09 12.63 36.47
N PRO A 556 4.61 11.61 37.18
CA PRO A 556 5.66 10.76 36.62
C PRO A 556 5.21 10.09 35.32
N VAL A 557 6.11 10.04 34.34
CA VAL A 557 5.85 9.43 33.04
C VAL A 557 6.29 7.98 33.04
N ARG A 558 5.50 7.12 32.42
CA ARG A 558 5.79 5.69 32.30
C ARG A 558 6.77 5.40 31.15
N VAL A 559 7.73 4.53 31.42
CA VAL A 559 8.73 4.02 30.48
C VAL A 559 8.71 2.49 30.52
N PRO A 560 8.47 1.79 29.40
CA PRO A 560 8.27 0.34 29.39
C PRO A 560 9.45 -0.48 29.93
N GLN A 561 10.68 -0.08 29.58
CA GLN A 561 11.91 -0.78 29.91
C GLN A 561 13.11 0.19 29.82
N LEU A 562 14.18 -0.10 30.57
CA LEU A 562 15.42 0.72 30.58
C LEU A 562 16.51 0.19 29.64
N ASP A 563 16.45 -1.09 29.29
CA ASP A 563 17.31 -1.69 28.28
C ASP A 563 16.57 -1.59 26.94
N ILE A 564 16.96 -0.64 26.11
CA ILE A 564 16.21 -0.27 24.90
C ILE A 564 16.92 -0.89 23.68
N PRO A 565 16.28 -1.86 22.98
CA PRO A 565 16.84 -2.37 21.74
C PRO A 565 16.73 -1.29 20.65
N ALA A 566 17.87 -0.95 20.04
CA ALA A 566 17.97 0.08 19.03
C ALA A 566 18.81 -0.40 17.84
N THR A 567 18.59 0.19 16.67
CA THR A 567 19.46 -0.02 15.51
C THR A 567 20.53 1.05 15.48
N MET A 568 21.80 0.66 15.41
CA MET A 568 22.92 1.53 15.08
C MET A 568 23.25 1.39 13.59
N PHE A 569 23.34 2.52 12.89
CA PHE A 569 23.79 2.59 11.51
C PHE A 569 25.02 3.49 11.40
N SER A 570 26.09 2.94 10.83
CA SER A 570 27.34 3.64 10.59
C SER A 570 27.45 4.02 9.11
N TYR A 571 27.84 5.26 8.83
CA TYR A 571 27.97 5.78 7.47
C TYR A 571 29.15 6.74 7.35
N GLY A 572 29.62 6.95 6.12
CA GLY A 572 30.71 7.88 5.85
C GLY A 572 30.71 8.38 4.40
N SER A 573 31.55 9.37 4.11
CA SER A 573 31.76 9.86 2.74
C SER A 573 32.62 8.88 1.92
N LYS A 574 32.40 8.82 0.60
CA LYS A 574 33.13 7.93 -0.31
C LYS A 574 34.65 8.14 -0.31
N ASN A 575 35.08 9.40 -0.17
CA ASN A 575 36.47 9.81 -0.38
C ASN A 575 37.15 10.35 0.88
N ALA A 576 36.57 10.18 2.07
CA ALA A 576 37.05 10.90 3.25
C ALA A 576 37.96 10.07 4.16
N THR A 577 38.99 10.76 4.65
CA THR A 577 39.80 10.51 5.85
C THR A 577 39.08 10.90 7.15
N SER A 578 37.84 11.39 7.09
CA SER A 578 37.02 11.78 8.24
C SER A 578 36.47 10.56 8.98
N PRO A 579 36.31 10.61 10.31
CA PRO A 579 35.72 9.52 11.08
C PRO A 579 34.32 9.20 10.57
N ASP A 580 33.99 7.90 10.53
CA ASP A 580 32.62 7.44 10.29
C ASP A 580 31.65 8.13 11.26
N ALA A 581 30.39 8.29 10.87
CA ALA A 581 29.35 8.83 11.73
C ALA A 581 28.37 7.71 12.10
N ASN A 582 27.82 7.80 13.30
CA ASN A 582 26.88 6.83 13.83
C ASN A 582 25.54 7.51 14.12
N VAL A 583 24.47 6.84 13.71
CA VAL A 583 23.10 7.21 14.09
C VAL A 583 22.44 6.01 14.76
N ILE A 584 21.80 6.25 15.90
CA ILE A 584 21.10 5.22 16.66
C ILE A 584 19.63 5.59 16.72
N TYR A 585 18.75 4.65 16.38
CA TYR A 585 17.31 4.87 16.42
C TYR A 585 16.54 3.66 16.92
N PHE A 586 15.37 3.91 17.49
CA PHE A 586 14.41 2.91 17.91
C PHE A 586 12.99 3.49 17.83
N PHE A 587 11.99 2.65 18.11
CA PHE A 587 10.59 3.02 18.03
C PHE A 587 9.86 2.75 19.34
N ALA A 588 9.09 3.71 19.81
CA ALA A 588 8.11 3.53 20.86
C ALA A 588 6.74 3.24 20.23
N ALA A 589 6.21 2.04 20.34
CA ALA A 589 4.93 1.63 19.73
C ALA A 589 4.04 0.92 20.74
N ASN A 590 2.81 1.41 20.96
CA ASN A 590 1.82 0.87 21.91
C ASN A 590 2.46 0.33 23.21
N GLY A 591 3.23 1.19 23.89
CA GLY A 591 3.88 0.85 25.16
C GLY A 591 5.07 -0.12 25.08
N LYS A 592 5.70 -0.31 23.92
CA LYS A 592 6.91 -1.14 23.72
C LYS A 592 8.02 -0.36 23.03
N PHE A 593 9.27 -0.75 23.27
CA PHE A 593 10.41 -0.29 22.48
C PHE A 593 10.88 -1.35 21.49
N LEU A 594 11.08 -0.96 20.24
CA LEU A 594 11.36 -1.86 19.13
C LEU A 594 12.53 -1.32 18.27
N PRO A 595 13.48 -2.16 17.85
CA PRO A 595 14.70 -1.69 17.20
C PRO A 595 14.53 -1.38 15.71
N THR A 596 13.54 -1.98 15.03
CA THR A 596 13.40 -1.87 13.57
C THR A 596 11.95 -1.63 13.14
N PRO A 597 11.74 -1.08 11.92
CA PRO A 597 10.40 -0.93 11.34
C PRO A 597 9.62 -2.24 11.26
N ASP A 598 10.28 -3.34 10.92
CA ASP A 598 9.64 -4.66 10.83
C ASP A 598 9.13 -5.12 12.19
N HIS A 599 9.86 -4.82 13.27
CA HIS A 599 9.39 -5.11 14.63
C HIS A 599 8.14 -4.28 14.98
N VAL A 600 8.08 -3.00 14.59
CA VAL A 600 6.87 -2.17 14.79
C VAL A 600 5.67 -2.80 14.09
N ARG A 601 5.83 -3.21 12.82
CA ARG A 601 4.76 -3.83 12.03
C ARG A 601 4.28 -5.17 12.61
N PHE A 602 5.19 -6.07 12.95
CA PHE A 602 4.84 -7.43 13.35
C PHE A 602 4.59 -7.59 14.86
N HIS A 603 5.19 -6.75 15.71
CA HIS A 603 5.17 -6.91 17.17
C HIS A 603 4.70 -5.65 17.93
N GLY A 604 4.64 -4.49 17.27
CA GLY A 604 4.16 -3.25 17.86
C GLY A 604 2.68 -3.29 18.21
N PHE A 605 1.87 -3.97 17.40
CA PHE A 605 0.41 -3.93 17.53
C PHE A 605 -0.21 -5.32 17.75
N SER A 606 -1.15 -5.40 18.68
CA SER A 606 -2.01 -6.57 18.87
C SER A 606 -3.27 -6.45 18.00
N LEU A 607 -3.87 -7.59 17.65
CA LEU A 607 -5.12 -7.59 16.88
C LEU A 607 -6.27 -6.92 17.64
N THR A 608 -6.27 -7.00 18.96
CA THR A 608 -7.31 -6.46 19.85
C THR A 608 -7.14 -4.98 20.17
N ASP A 609 -5.97 -4.38 19.88
CA ASP A 609 -5.72 -2.97 20.19
C ASP A 609 -6.71 -2.10 19.41
N GLU A 610 -7.50 -1.26 20.08
CA GLU A 610 -8.40 -0.34 19.36
C GLU A 610 -7.62 0.78 18.65
N TYR A 611 -6.52 1.16 19.27
CA TYR A 611 -5.70 2.31 18.93
C TYR A 611 -4.30 1.88 18.49
N SER A 612 -3.68 2.65 17.60
CA SER A 612 -2.29 2.42 17.20
C SER A 612 -1.52 3.74 17.10
N TYR A 613 -0.37 3.78 17.74
CA TYR A 613 0.64 4.79 17.50
C TYR A 613 2.04 4.18 17.50
N TYR A 614 2.96 4.86 16.82
CA TYR A 614 4.38 4.64 17.04
C TYR A 614 5.13 5.96 16.91
N CYS A 615 6.25 6.07 17.62
CA CYS A 615 7.13 7.22 17.59
C CYS A 615 8.54 6.75 17.28
N LYS A 616 9.14 7.28 16.22
CA LYS A 616 10.55 7.09 15.91
C LYS A 616 11.37 8.06 16.75
N ILE A 617 12.41 7.55 17.42
CA ILE A 617 13.36 8.34 18.20
C ILE A 617 14.73 8.05 17.61
N GLU A 618 15.40 9.09 17.13
CA GLU A 618 16.66 9.00 16.39
C GLU A 618 17.67 10.01 16.93
N VAL A 619 18.88 9.52 17.17
CA VAL A 619 20.00 10.29 17.71
C VAL A 619 21.22 10.07 16.84
N GLY A 620 21.66 11.12 16.14
CA GLY A 620 22.91 11.14 15.39
C GLY A 620 24.03 11.78 16.20
N VAL A 621 25.18 11.13 16.26
CA VAL A 621 26.37 11.67 16.92
C VAL A 621 27.36 12.14 15.87
N ASN A 622 27.69 13.42 15.88
CA ASN A 622 28.62 14.00 14.91
C ASN A 622 30.07 13.66 15.28
N LEU A 623 30.91 13.42 14.26
CA LEU A 623 32.36 13.25 14.38
C LEU A 623 32.82 12.05 15.24
N VAL A 624 31.95 11.05 15.45
CA VAL A 624 32.27 9.85 16.25
C VAL A 624 32.11 8.59 15.40
N GLY A 625 33.26 8.04 14.98
CA GLY A 625 33.33 6.75 14.28
C GLY A 625 33.36 5.55 15.22
N ASP A 626 33.88 5.77 16.44
CA ASP A 626 33.87 4.77 17.50
C ASP A 626 32.44 4.49 17.97
N LYS A 627 32.01 3.24 17.81
CA LYS A 627 30.65 2.80 18.11
C LYS A 627 30.35 2.82 19.61
N ASP A 628 31.34 2.49 20.44
CA ASP A 628 31.17 2.44 21.89
C ASP A 628 30.99 3.86 22.44
N LEU A 629 31.82 4.79 21.97
CA LEU A 629 31.68 6.20 22.30
C LEU A 629 30.33 6.75 21.79
N ALA A 630 29.92 6.43 20.56
CA ALA A 630 28.63 6.87 20.04
C ALA A 630 27.47 6.36 20.91
N GLN A 631 27.47 5.08 21.27
CA GLN A 631 26.46 4.48 22.13
C GLN A 631 26.45 5.13 23.53
N GLN A 632 27.63 5.39 24.11
CA GLN A 632 27.74 6.07 25.39
C GLN A 632 27.13 7.48 25.34
N ARG A 633 27.45 8.28 24.31
CA ARG A 633 26.92 9.64 24.15
C ARG A 633 25.39 9.64 23.95
N VAL A 634 24.86 8.65 23.23
CA VAL A 634 23.42 8.47 23.08
C VAL A 634 22.75 8.05 24.40
N ASN A 635 23.37 7.16 25.18
CA ASN A 635 22.88 6.79 26.51
C ASN A 635 22.82 8.00 27.46
N ASP A 636 23.87 8.81 27.48
CA ASP A 636 23.95 10.03 28.28
C ASP A 636 22.82 11.01 27.91
N PHE A 637 22.63 11.27 26.60
CA PHE A 637 21.60 12.18 26.12
C PHE A 637 20.18 11.67 26.40
N LEU A 638 19.89 10.42 26.03
CA LEU A 638 18.55 9.86 26.18
C LEU A 638 18.17 9.59 27.63
N SER A 639 19.13 9.40 28.53
CA SER A 639 18.82 9.27 29.96
C SER A 639 18.05 10.49 30.50
N ASP A 640 18.37 11.70 30.01
CA ASP A 640 17.70 12.94 30.39
C ASP A 640 16.47 13.24 29.51
N PHE A 641 16.57 13.01 28.19
CA PHE A 641 15.56 13.43 27.23
C PHE A 641 14.43 12.41 27.01
N LEU A 642 14.65 11.11 27.23
CA LEU A 642 13.63 10.09 27.03
C LEU A 642 12.37 10.33 27.88
N PRO A 643 12.45 10.70 29.18
CA PRO A 643 11.28 11.07 29.96
C PRO A 643 10.51 12.26 29.36
N GLN A 644 11.19 13.21 28.71
CA GLN A 644 10.54 14.36 28.07
C GLN A 644 9.77 13.90 26.82
N VAL A 645 10.37 13.03 26.00
CA VAL A 645 9.68 12.43 24.84
C VAL A 645 8.47 11.62 25.29
N MET A 646 8.64 10.78 26.31
CA MET A 646 7.57 9.95 26.83
C MET A 646 6.43 10.81 27.36
N ALA A 647 6.69 11.98 27.96
CA ALA A 647 5.67 12.94 28.38
C ALA A 647 4.79 13.45 27.22
N CYS A 648 5.35 13.59 26.02
CA CYS A 648 4.60 13.97 24.82
C CYS A 648 3.76 12.81 24.28
N LEU A 649 4.23 11.58 24.40
CA LEU A 649 3.54 10.39 23.88
C LEU A 649 2.34 9.99 24.74
N PRO A 650 1.30 9.36 24.17
CA PRO A 650 0.19 8.81 24.94
C PRO A 650 0.67 7.77 25.96
N ASP A 651 0.09 7.75 27.17
CA ASP A 651 0.32 6.63 28.10
C ASP A 651 -0.51 5.43 27.64
N TRP A 652 0.17 4.39 27.15
CA TRP A 652 -0.51 3.21 26.62
C TRP A 652 -1.35 2.48 27.66
N VAL A 653 -1.02 2.56 28.95
CA VAL A 653 -1.83 1.95 30.01
C VAL A 653 -3.16 2.68 30.13
N ASP A 654 -3.18 4.01 30.02
CA ASP A 654 -4.41 4.80 30.03
C ASP A 654 -5.23 4.59 28.75
N VAL A 655 -4.57 4.54 27.59
CA VAL A 655 -5.21 4.27 26.29
C VAL A 655 -5.87 2.88 26.30
N SER A 656 -5.14 1.85 26.73
CA SER A 656 -5.66 0.47 26.75
C SER A 656 -6.76 0.25 27.79
N GLN A 657 -6.80 1.06 28.86
CA GLN A 657 -7.84 1.02 29.89
C GLN A 657 -9.00 1.98 29.60
N GLY A 658 -9.02 2.62 28.42
CA GLY A 658 -10.11 3.50 28.00
C GLY A 658 -10.18 4.84 28.74
N ARG A 659 -9.09 5.26 29.40
CA ARG A 659 -8.97 6.54 30.10
C ARG A 659 -8.47 7.69 29.19
N TRP A 660 -8.30 7.43 27.90
CA TRP A 660 -7.74 8.38 26.93
C TRP A 660 -8.73 8.70 25.79
N PRO A 661 -8.84 9.97 25.34
CA PRO A 661 -8.18 11.17 25.87
C PRO A 661 -8.74 11.56 27.25
N GLU A 662 -7.91 12.19 28.09
CA GLU A 662 -8.27 12.61 29.45
C GLU A 662 -9.43 13.63 29.46
N ASP A 663 -9.69 14.30 28.33
CA ASP A 663 -10.84 15.18 28.13
C ASP A 663 -11.43 15.03 26.71
N LYS A 664 -12.76 14.89 26.60
CA LYS A 664 -13.47 14.88 25.31
C LYS A 664 -13.54 16.28 24.64
N GLY A 665 -13.00 17.30 25.30
CA GLY A 665 -13.23 18.72 24.99
C GLY A 665 -12.08 19.46 24.30
N SER A 666 -10.88 18.89 24.20
CA SER A 666 -9.74 19.53 23.54
C SER A 666 -9.32 18.72 22.31
N ALA A 667 -9.97 19.00 21.18
CA ALA A 667 -9.45 18.70 19.85
C ALA A 667 -8.73 19.95 19.30
N PRO A 668 -7.76 19.77 18.39
CA PRO A 668 -6.35 20.13 18.51
C PRO A 668 -6.01 21.62 18.56
#